data_AF-A0A2M7KMJ9-F1
#
_entry.id   AF-A0A2M7KMJ9-F1
#
_cell.length_a   1.000
_cell.length_b   1.000
_cell.length_c   1.000
_cell.angle_alpha   90.00
_cell.angle_beta   90.00
_cell.angle_gamma   90.00
#
_symmetry.space_group_name_H-M   'P 1'
#
loop_
_entity.id
_entity.type
_entity.pdbx_description
1 polymer ?
#
loop_
_entity_poly.entity_id
_entity_poly.type
_entity_poly.pdbx_seq_one_letter_code
_entity_poly.pdbx_strand_id
1 'polypeptide(L)'
;MTVRTDCAKVSLLAAPKRDHGELPYVRCPCGYLRKLIDLPETEVKTLQNAQLGIRRASSWPAVAALCALSFGVAHADEVSLYVAPNGNDAWSGRLPEAKAADGPFVTLARAQTEVRKLKAAGQLADGVTVFVRGGSYELHEILTLGPEDSGVAAAPVVYRAYPGEKPVLGGARKVTGFKPWKGDVLQCSLKGTALEGTVFKQLFFRGERMVMARYPNVDPKDPHFGTWAHVAAVDGEAVKDHFTCTDDVVKDWTRIQRAEVCIHPAYGWAWNIVPVKEANRDERRISLARNVSYNLRVGDRYFVRNLLEELDAPGEWYLDPDSWTLYFWPPTLVGQVANLSSAEVEAWAPVVGTLVAMNGASHVTVRGFTVEACDGDAVQIDDCESCVVAQSVIRNCGGWGVSIRAGHKSGAVGNDLYATGAGGVSLNGGDPKTLARGDNFVTNNYIHHIAEFRRTYNTGVNVTGVGNVASHNLIHDCYHQGILMGGNDNVVEYNVVHHTNLGSEDTGGLYMSSRNYLVRGNVIRHNVFHHVGGFGKANSWTPVQNGRVKFEYPHFTWGIYLDAPEVGVTVFGNVLYSVPVCGLFNHEGRDNTWENNIVIDAPGFRASSGNYPDLAEQSYSYLKRAQADGTFPLYLQHYPELAKYLDHPPAYSTLAGSKFVRNILYYTPDGGKMIRDRNPSWGGQLVWTYSGRKDDFPLFQFDNNCVYGPPDLPLKFSLTASPDPAKLLSWNEWRQTGQDAHSLLADPLFVDPANHDYRLKPESPALKLGFKQIPFEKIGPYQDELRASWPVVEAPGASALGDFTTERYFQLPGYEPVKAQEFVPRGGIPHFAGKLAAKKPLTVACFAGGNHAQGGWFAAFMDDLRKRHPEAESRSVLADIHGGARGSGFSLYRFRNEVLQHKPDLTFVDFASDDTETGAESIWPTVEGIVRQAWRADATTDLVFVYAFKAGMETDYAKGLCPEAVSAYERLADHYGIPSINLGCRVAALARDGKLLLQATPDEAKQPGAPPVFSTDGVYTSAAAKELYAGAIADGVAELAAGATGTPAPERSRALAKPFRANNLERARQLPLTPAMLTGKWERRDPGEFAKHFDALWFTNTPGAKLTFRFKGTAASLFDAMGPDTGRVKLTVDGQDKGIRQQVDPWCYYQRLSALPIASGLDDKEHLVTVELLPDPPDRSVPIAEAKKANQYNAKDFEGVALRIGWIRVIGEAAE
;
A
#
# COMPACT_ATOMS: atom_id res chain seq x y z
N MET A 1 -31.53 6.98 30.59
CA MET A 1 -32.54 6.64 31.62
C MET A 1 -31.87 6.56 33.00
N THR A 2 -32.65 6.46 34.06
CA THR A 2 -32.30 6.88 35.43
C THR A 2 -31.24 6.04 36.16
N VAL A 3 -30.39 6.70 36.95
CA VAL A 3 -29.40 6.11 37.86
C VAL A 3 -30.07 5.47 39.09
N ARG A 4 -29.51 4.38 39.62
CA ARG A 4 -29.64 3.97 41.02
C ARG A 4 -28.31 3.49 41.61
N THR A 5 -27.99 4.03 42.78
CA THR A 5 -26.93 3.62 43.71
C THR A 5 -27.40 2.48 44.60
N ASP A 6 -26.47 1.68 45.16
CA ASP A 6 -26.42 1.41 46.62
C ASP A 6 -25.15 0.64 47.05
N CYS A 7 -24.75 0.84 48.31
CA CYS A 7 -23.52 0.28 48.94
C CYS A 7 -23.85 -0.55 50.19
N ALA A 8 -23.23 -1.75 50.38
CA ALA A 8 -23.32 -2.49 51.65
C ALA A 8 -22.14 -3.46 51.98
N LYS A 9 -21.20 -2.95 52.79
CA LYS A 9 -20.44 -3.57 53.92
C LYS A 9 -20.05 -5.07 54.02
N VAL A 10 -18.71 -5.30 54.05
CA VAL A 10 -17.86 -5.87 55.15
C VAL A 10 -18.13 -7.28 55.75
N SER A 11 -17.10 -8.16 55.71
CA SER A 11 -16.45 -8.75 56.93
C SER A 11 -15.19 -9.60 56.61
N LEU A 12 -14.30 -9.73 57.60
CA LEU A 12 -12.94 -10.31 57.55
C LEU A 12 -12.71 -11.21 58.77
N LEU A 13 -12.04 -12.37 58.63
CA LEU A 13 -11.42 -13.26 59.65
C LEU A 13 -10.71 -14.40 58.85
N ALA A 14 -9.59 -15.04 59.18
CA ALA A 14 -8.39 -14.86 60.02
C ALA A 14 -7.49 -16.11 59.76
N ALA A 15 -6.15 -16.01 59.83
CA ALA A 15 -5.20 -17.14 59.56
C ALA A 15 -4.92 -18.03 60.80
N PRO A 16 -4.13 -19.14 60.73
CA PRO A 16 -2.67 -19.02 61.04
C PRO A 16 -1.65 -20.13 60.59
N LYS A 17 -0.33 -19.77 60.66
CA LYS A 17 0.90 -20.59 60.95
C LYS A 17 1.43 -21.68 59.96
N ARG A 18 2.69 -22.19 60.07
CA ARG A 18 4.09 -21.64 60.15
C ARG A 18 5.15 -22.79 60.18
N ASP A 19 6.46 -22.45 60.15
CA ASP A 19 7.69 -23.22 60.53
C ASP A 19 8.44 -24.05 59.44
N HIS A 20 9.78 -24.30 59.48
CA HIS A 20 10.99 -23.45 59.75
C HIS A 20 12.34 -24.22 59.52
N GLY A 21 13.43 -23.54 59.10
CA GLY A 21 14.87 -23.89 59.33
C GLY A 21 15.68 -24.59 58.21
N GLU A 22 17.03 -24.53 58.11
CA GLU A 22 18.05 -23.57 58.59
C GLU A 22 19.45 -23.77 57.88
N LEU A 23 20.46 -22.92 58.10
CA LEU A 23 21.70 -22.70 57.28
C LEU A 23 23.00 -23.42 57.78
N PRO A 24 24.13 -23.43 57.01
CA PRO A 24 25.26 -22.48 57.25
C PRO A 24 26.15 -22.03 56.03
N TYR A 25 27.11 -21.11 56.26
CA TYR A 25 27.97 -20.31 55.33
C TYR A 25 29.32 -20.99 54.87
N VAL A 26 30.13 -20.54 53.87
CA VAL A 26 31.07 -19.35 53.86
C VAL A 26 31.73 -19.03 52.45
N ARG A 27 31.80 -17.72 52.09
CA ARG A 27 32.68 -16.88 51.19
C ARG A 27 33.39 -17.34 49.87
N CYS A 28 33.03 -16.65 48.77
CA CYS A 28 33.81 -15.77 47.81
C CYS A 28 35.34 -15.93 47.55
N PRO A 29 35.94 -15.53 46.38
CA PRO A 29 35.37 -14.75 45.25
C PRO A 29 35.73 -15.20 43.79
N CYS A 30 35.16 -14.46 42.81
CA CYS A 30 35.44 -14.37 41.35
C CYS A 30 35.19 -15.59 40.42
N GLY A 31 34.51 -15.33 39.28
CA GLY A 31 34.38 -16.27 38.14
C GLY A 31 32.95 -16.42 37.58
N TYR A 32 32.64 -15.76 36.46
CA TYR A 32 31.37 -15.89 35.74
C TYR A 32 31.23 -17.24 35.01
N LEU A 33 30.02 -17.86 35.03
CA LEU A 33 29.28 -18.23 33.80
C LEU A 33 27.85 -18.77 34.06
N ARG A 34 26.96 -18.45 33.10
CA ARG A 34 25.50 -18.62 33.03
C ARG A 34 24.86 -19.94 33.53
N LYS A 35 23.65 -19.80 34.08
CA LYS A 35 22.41 -20.41 33.52
C LYS A 35 21.17 -19.57 33.84
N LEU A 36 20.28 -19.41 32.87
CA LEU A 36 18.95 -18.79 33.03
C LEU A 36 17.94 -19.89 33.39
N ILE A 37 17.20 -19.70 34.48
CA ILE A 37 15.82 -20.12 34.80
C ILE A 37 15.61 -20.01 36.32
N ASP A 38 14.38 -19.64 36.73
CA ASP A 38 13.85 -19.50 38.10
C ASP A 38 14.43 -18.38 39.00
N LEU A 39 13.70 -17.27 39.06
CA LEU A 39 13.70 -16.33 40.20
C LEU A 39 12.44 -16.59 41.06
N PRO A 40 12.58 -16.92 42.36
CA PRO A 40 11.44 -17.03 43.28
C PRO A 40 10.85 -15.67 43.68
N GLU A 41 9.59 -15.68 44.14
CA GLU A 41 8.84 -14.51 44.60
C GLU A 41 9.41 -13.86 45.89
N THR A 42 10.48 -13.07 45.80
CA THR A 42 10.85 -12.13 46.87
C THR A 42 11.36 -10.75 46.42
N GLU A 43 11.72 -10.54 45.15
CA GLU A 43 12.22 -9.24 44.65
C GLU A 43 11.21 -8.42 43.83
N VAL A 44 9.91 -8.58 44.10
CA VAL A 44 8.82 -7.74 43.52
C VAL A 44 8.35 -6.65 44.52
N LYS A 45 9.13 -6.36 45.57
CA LYS A 45 8.71 -5.45 46.67
C LYS A 45 9.56 -4.20 46.92
N THR A 46 10.39 -3.79 45.96
CA THR A 46 11.24 -2.58 46.10
C THR A 46 11.05 -1.53 44.98
N LEU A 47 9.89 -1.51 44.31
CA LEU A 47 9.53 -0.46 43.32
C LEU A 47 8.07 0.04 43.42
N GLN A 48 7.33 -0.27 44.50
CA GLN A 48 5.90 0.07 44.61
C GLN A 48 5.47 0.81 45.89
N ASN A 49 6.38 1.24 46.77
CA ASN A 49 6.02 2.00 47.97
C ASN A 49 6.99 3.15 48.25
N ALA A 50 6.77 4.28 47.59
CA ALA A 50 7.46 5.53 47.90
C ALA A 50 6.60 6.78 47.66
N GLN A 51 5.33 6.80 48.11
CA GLN A 51 4.71 8.06 48.56
C GLN A 51 3.43 7.89 49.43
N LEU A 52 3.32 8.79 50.42
CA LEU A 52 2.16 9.20 51.22
C LEU A 52 1.61 8.28 52.34
N GLY A 53 1.76 8.75 53.59
CA GLY A 53 1.13 8.18 54.78
C GLY A 53 1.59 8.79 56.12
N ILE A 54 1.22 10.05 56.41
CA ILE A 54 1.55 10.75 57.68
C ILE A 54 0.38 10.68 58.70
N ARG A 55 0.72 10.52 60.00
CA ARG A 55 -0.14 10.55 61.23
C ARG A 55 -1.04 9.30 61.42
N ARG A 56 -1.26 8.73 62.62
CA ARG A 56 -1.10 9.12 64.05
C ARG A 56 -1.09 7.81 64.92
N ALA A 57 -0.75 7.72 66.22
CA ALA A 57 -0.35 8.67 67.27
C ALA A 57 0.39 7.97 68.47
N SER A 58 0.86 8.80 69.42
CA SER A 58 0.78 8.65 70.90
C SER A 58 1.57 7.57 71.68
N SER A 59 2.68 7.96 72.34
CA SER A 59 2.73 8.22 73.81
C SER A 59 4.12 8.69 74.30
N TRP A 60 4.13 9.69 75.20
CA TRP A 60 5.27 10.28 75.97
C TRP A 60 5.72 9.38 77.17
N PRO A 61 6.73 9.72 78.04
CA PRO A 61 7.45 11.01 78.27
C PRO A 61 8.99 10.93 78.54
N ALA A 62 9.56 12.07 79.01
CA ALA A 62 10.89 12.35 79.61
C ALA A 62 12.05 12.60 78.61
N VAL A 63 12.59 13.80 78.36
CA VAL A 63 12.83 15.08 79.09
C VAL A 63 14.14 15.15 79.91
N ALA A 64 14.99 16.10 79.47
CA ALA A 64 16.16 16.71 80.14
C ALA A 64 17.45 15.88 80.33
N ALA A 65 18.66 16.44 80.20
CA ALA A 65 19.12 17.68 79.55
C ALA A 65 20.67 17.71 79.53
N LEU A 66 21.31 18.24 78.47
CA LEU A 66 22.26 19.38 78.52
C LEU A 66 22.89 19.69 77.14
N CYS A 67 22.88 20.98 76.78
CA CYS A 67 23.86 21.80 76.04
C CYS A 67 24.86 21.20 75.02
N ALA A 68 25.21 21.84 73.89
CA ALA A 68 24.69 23.03 73.18
C ALA A 68 25.41 23.21 71.81
N LEU A 69 24.89 24.11 70.97
CA LEU A 69 25.50 24.79 69.79
C LEU A 69 25.43 24.13 68.39
N SER A 70 24.69 24.84 67.50
CA SER A 70 24.83 24.97 66.03
C SER A 70 24.75 23.70 65.14
N PHE A 71 24.04 23.67 64.01
CA PHE A 71 23.47 24.74 63.18
C PHE A 71 21.97 24.56 62.92
N GLY A 72 21.24 25.67 62.77
CA GLY A 72 19.95 25.64 62.07
C GLY A 72 20.20 25.63 60.56
N VAL A 73 19.95 24.50 59.91
CA VAL A 73 19.81 24.46 58.45
C VAL A 73 18.38 24.88 58.13
N ALA A 74 18.23 26.05 57.52
CA ALA A 74 16.98 26.38 56.85
C ALA A 74 16.84 25.46 55.65
N HIS A 75 15.81 24.63 55.61
CA HIS A 75 15.36 24.05 54.34
C HIS A 75 14.93 25.22 53.45
N ALA A 76 15.48 25.29 52.23
CA ALA A 76 14.91 26.13 51.20
C ALA A 76 13.63 25.46 50.70
N ASP A 77 12.58 26.24 50.47
CA ASP A 77 11.38 25.71 49.82
C ASP A 77 11.61 25.57 48.31
N GLU A 78 10.93 24.61 47.68
CA GLU A 78 10.94 24.41 46.22
C GLU A 78 10.66 25.72 45.49
N VAL A 79 11.56 26.10 44.59
CA VAL A 79 11.53 27.43 43.98
C VAL A 79 10.44 27.49 42.91
N SER A 80 9.28 28.04 43.29
CA SER A 80 8.16 28.26 42.37
C SER A 80 8.35 29.51 41.50
N LEU A 81 7.96 29.40 40.24
CA LEU A 81 7.80 30.47 39.27
C LEU A 81 6.40 30.41 38.66
N TYR A 82 5.86 31.56 38.25
CA TYR A 82 4.52 31.69 37.70
C TYR A 82 4.52 32.47 36.39
N VAL A 83 3.72 32.01 35.42
CA VAL A 83 3.50 32.65 34.12
C VAL A 83 1.99 32.79 33.88
N ALA A 84 1.51 33.96 33.45
CA ALA A 84 0.09 34.26 33.24
C ALA A 84 -0.12 35.22 32.04
N PRO A 85 -1.25 35.15 31.31
CA PRO A 85 -1.50 36.05 30.16
C PRO A 85 -1.62 37.53 30.56
N ASN A 86 -1.93 37.80 31.83
CA ASN A 86 -1.98 39.13 32.44
C ASN A 86 -0.74 39.45 33.31
N GLY A 87 0.35 38.70 33.13
CA GLY A 87 1.62 38.90 33.82
C GLY A 87 2.44 40.08 33.28
N ASN A 88 3.68 40.20 33.76
CA ASN A 88 4.66 41.16 33.27
C ASN A 88 6.09 40.62 33.43
N ASP A 89 6.88 40.62 32.37
CA ASP A 89 8.24 40.06 32.39
C ASP A 89 9.26 40.88 33.21
N ALA A 90 8.88 42.10 33.63
CA ALA A 90 9.62 42.93 34.58
C ALA A 90 9.38 42.55 36.06
N TRP A 91 8.41 41.69 36.37
CA TRP A 91 8.15 41.19 37.73
C TRP A 91 9.14 40.09 38.15
N SER A 92 9.02 39.59 39.38
CA SER A 92 9.88 38.54 39.92
C SER A 92 9.48 37.12 39.47
N GLY A 93 8.22 36.96 39.04
CA GLY A 93 7.62 35.66 38.74
C GLY A 93 7.32 34.82 39.98
N ARG A 94 7.49 35.34 41.21
CA ARG A 94 7.34 34.57 42.47
C ARG A 94 5.91 34.50 43.00
N LEU A 95 4.98 35.26 42.44
CA LEU A 95 3.58 35.31 42.86
C LEU A 95 2.67 34.78 41.74
N PRO A 96 1.65 33.95 42.05
CA PRO A 96 0.71 33.42 41.05
C PRO A 96 -0.24 34.47 40.48
N GLU A 97 -0.36 35.62 41.16
CA GLU A 97 -1.27 36.71 40.83
C GLU A 97 -0.57 38.06 41.06
N ALA A 98 -0.97 39.07 40.29
CA ALA A 98 -0.46 40.42 40.42
C ALA A 98 -0.81 41.04 41.78
N LYS A 99 0.20 41.51 42.52
CA LYS A 99 0.05 42.14 43.83
C LYS A 99 0.98 43.34 43.96
N ALA A 100 0.40 44.53 43.98
CA ALA A 100 1.11 45.80 43.94
C ALA A 100 2.03 45.93 42.69
N ALA A 101 3.34 45.82 42.86
CA ALA A 101 4.33 46.00 41.79
C ALA A 101 5.05 44.68 41.40
N ASP A 102 4.51 43.53 41.79
CA ASP A 102 5.06 42.20 41.50
C ASP A 102 3.95 41.20 41.14
N GLY A 103 4.30 40.06 40.55
CA GLY A 103 3.35 39.08 39.99
C GLY A 103 4.00 38.01 39.12
N PRO A 104 3.21 37.29 38.31
CA PRO A 104 3.69 36.29 37.36
C PRO A 104 4.35 36.93 36.12
N PHE A 105 5.29 36.23 35.49
CA PHE A 105 5.79 36.59 34.16
C PHE A 105 4.67 36.51 33.11
N VAL A 106 4.83 37.15 31.95
CA VAL A 106 3.92 36.98 30.81
C VAL A 106 4.43 35.95 29.80
N THR A 107 5.75 35.79 29.65
CA THR A 107 6.34 34.79 28.73
C THR A 107 7.01 33.60 29.41
N LEU A 108 6.97 32.44 28.73
CA LEU A 108 7.76 31.26 29.10
C LEU A 108 9.27 31.51 28.95
N ALA A 109 9.68 32.28 27.94
CA ALA A 109 11.08 32.64 27.73
C ALA A 109 11.66 33.44 28.92
N ARG A 110 10.87 34.34 29.53
CA ARG A 110 11.30 35.04 30.76
C ARG A 110 11.42 34.11 31.95
N ALA A 111 10.49 33.16 32.12
CA ALA A 111 10.56 32.15 33.17
C ALA A 111 11.81 31.27 33.02
N GLN A 112 12.07 30.79 31.81
CA GLN A 112 13.28 30.05 31.46
C GLN A 112 14.56 30.83 31.77
N THR A 113 14.60 32.12 31.42
CA THR A 113 15.73 32.99 31.75
C THR A 113 15.97 33.07 33.27
N GLU A 114 14.91 33.03 34.08
CA GLU A 114 15.05 32.98 35.55
C GLU A 114 15.50 31.60 36.05
N VAL A 115 15.04 30.48 35.45
CA VAL A 115 15.54 29.13 35.75
C VAL A 115 17.05 29.04 35.52
N ARG A 116 17.52 29.48 34.34
CA ARG A 116 18.95 29.49 33.96
C ARG A 116 19.79 30.33 34.93
N LYS A 117 19.26 31.49 35.35
CA LYS A 117 19.88 32.38 36.35
C LYS A 117 19.97 31.73 37.73
N LEU A 118 18.90 31.08 38.20
CA LEU A 118 18.89 30.32 39.46
C LEU A 118 19.92 29.18 39.42
N LYS A 119 19.99 28.45 38.30
CA LYS A 119 20.99 27.39 38.07
C LYS A 119 22.42 27.92 38.17
N ALA A 120 22.73 28.99 37.44
CA ALA A 120 24.05 29.62 37.45
C ALA A 120 24.44 30.16 38.85
N ALA A 121 23.46 30.52 39.68
CA ALA A 121 23.66 30.95 41.06
C ALA A 121 23.74 29.78 42.08
N GLY A 122 23.58 28.52 41.65
CA GLY A 122 23.51 27.35 42.55
C GLY A 122 22.22 27.25 43.37
N GLN A 123 21.17 27.94 42.95
CA GLN A 123 19.89 28.09 43.68
C GLN A 123 18.81 27.10 43.24
N LEU A 124 19.19 25.95 42.67
CA LEU A 124 18.32 24.82 42.34
C LEU A 124 18.41 23.67 43.35
N ALA A 125 18.72 23.94 44.63
CA ALA A 125 19.01 22.89 45.62
C ALA A 125 17.91 21.82 45.73
N ASP A 126 16.64 22.25 45.65
CA ASP A 126 15.44 21.42 45.77
C ASP A 126 14.59 21.43 44.47
N GLY A 127 15.16 21.88 43.34
CA GLY A 127 14.50 21.98 42.04
C GLY A 127 13.73 23.30 41.80
N VAL A 128 13.11 23.40 40.61
CA VAL A 128 12.22 24.52 40.23
C VAL A 128 10.98 23.99 39.52
N THR A 129 9.81 24.47 39.94
CA THR A 129 8.55 24.34 39.19
C THR A 129 8.12 25.69 38.61
N VAL A 130 7.93 25.73 37.29
CA VAL A 130 7.30 26.84 36.55
C VAL A 130 5.83 26.50 36.33
N PHE A 131 4.94 27.13 37.10
CA PHE A 131 3.50 27.02 36.94
C PHE A 131 2.99 28.01 35.88
N VAL A 132 2.17 27.51 34.96
CA VAL A 132 1.59 28.29 33.85
C VAL A 132 0.08 28.32 34.00
N ARG A 133 -0.47 29.53 34.16
CA ARG A 133 -1.91 29.78 34.37
C ARG A 133 -2.70 29.55 33.08
N GLY A 134 -4.01 29.37 33.21
CA GLY A 134 -4.92 29.15 32.09
C GLY A 134 -4.99 30.34 31.14
N GLY A 135 -5.02 30.05 29.85
CA GLY A 135 -5.05 31.05 28.78
C GLY A 135 -4.26 30.59 27.55
N SER A 136 -4.30 31.42 26.51
CA SER A 136 -3.59 31.18 25.26
C SER A 136 -2.24 31.91 25.25
N TYR A 137 -1.19 31.17 24.94
CA TYR A 137 0.18 31.66 24.78
C TYR A 137 0.60 31.43 23.34
N GLU A 138 0.61 32.49 22.54
CA GLU A 138 1.11 32.42 21.16
C GLU A 138 2.64 32.33 21.16
N LEU A 139 3.18 31.21 20.70
CA LEU A 139 4.61 30.99 20.53
C LEU A 139 4.96 31.22 19.05
N HIS A 140 5.51 32.40 18.76
CA HIS A 140 6.00 32.75 17.43
C HIS A 140 7.45 32.28 17.19
N GLU A 141 8.10 31.75 18.22
CA GLU A 141 9.43 31.13 18.22
C GLU A 141 9.39 29.87 19.10
N ILE A 142 10.35 28.97 18.90
CA ILE A 142 10.45 27.69 19.62
C ILE A 142 10.95 27.86 21.06
N LEU A 143 10.31 27.20 22.03
CA LEU A 143 10.83 27.07 23.38
C LEU A 143 11.91 25.97 23.41
N THR A 144 13.18 26.37 23.25
CA THR A 144 14.34 25.45 23.30
C THR A 144 14.85 25.31 24.73
N LEU A 145 14.71 24.13 25.34
CA LEU A 145 15.24 23.77 26.64
C LEU A 145 16.57 23.00 26.47
N GLY A 146 17.68 23.59 26.93
CA GLY A 146 19.04 23.07 26.73
C GLY A 146 19.71 22.50 27.99
N PRO A 147 21.01 22.18 27.96
CA PRO A 147 21.79 21.77 29.13
C PRO A 147 21.76 22.81 30.28
N GLU A 148 21.59 24.09 29.95
CA GLU A 148 21.41 25.20 30.89
C GLU A 148 20.04 25.19 31.60
N ASP A 149 19.06 24.43 31.09
CA ASP A 149 17.74 24.24 31.69
C ASP A 149 17.62 22.90 32.45
N SER A 150 18.62 22.02 32.38
CA SER A 150 18.60 20.71 33.07
C SER A 150 18.50 20.84 34.60
N GLY A 151 17.73 19.94 35.22
CA GLY A 151 17.82 19.65 36.66
C GLY A 151 18.78 18.49 36.95
N VAL A 152 18.62 17.89 38.14
CA VAL A 152 19.16 16.57 38.50
C VAL A 152 18.03 15.72 39.10
N ALA A 153 18.22 14.41 39.25
CA ALA A 153 17.18 13.50 39.77
C ALA A 153 16.57 13.93 41.12
N ALA A 154 17.34 14.58 41.99
CA ALA A 154 16.89 15.10 43.30
C ALA A 154 16.31 16.53 43.23
N ALA A 155 16.50 17.23 42.12
CA ALA A 155 16.14 18.64 41.91
C ALA A 155 15.81 18.87 40.43
N PRO A 156 14.65 18.37 39.95
CA PRO A 156 14.24 18.49 38.54
C PRO A 156 13.81 19.92 38.19
N VAL A 157 13.67 20.18 36.88
CA VAL A 157 13.04 21.40 36.37
C VAL A 157 11.71 21.02 35.72
N VAL A 158 10.61 21.55 36.24
CA VAL A 158 9.25 21.16 35.85
C VAL A 158 8.46 22.36 35.34
N TYR A 159 8.19 22.40 34.03
CA TYR A 159 7.20 23.30 33.45
C TYR A 159 5.84 22.60 33.53
N ARG A 160 4.86 23.22 34.20
CA ARG A 160 3.52 22.61 34.35
C ARG A 160 2.37 23.61 34.30
N ALA A 161 1.20 23.12 33.91
CA ALA A 161 -0.05 23.84 34.16
C ALA A 161 -0.27 24.10 35.67
N TYR A 162 -0.84 25.27 35.97
CA TYR A 162 -1.36 25.60 37.30
C TYR A 162 -2.52 24.63 37.66
N PRO A 163 -2.61 24.13 38.91
CA PRO A 163 -3.60 23.10 39.27
C PRO A 163 -5.05 23.45 38.87
N GLY A 164 -5.66 22.59 38.05
CA GLY A 164 -7.03 22.75 37.55
C GLY A 164 -7.19 23.67 36.33
N GLU A 165 -6.13 24.35 35.90
CA GLU A 165 -6.13 25.25 34.74
C GLU A 165 -5.56 24.56 33.49
N LYS A 166 -5.89 25.05 32.30
CA LYS A 166 -5.51 24.46 31.01
C LYS A 166 -4.83 25.51 30.11
N PRO A 167 -3.50 25.74 30.25
CA PRO A 167 -2.75 26.60 29.34
C PRO A 167 -2.66 26.00 27.93
N VAL A 168 -2.81 26.86 26.90
CA VAL A 168 -2.68 26.49 25.49
C VAL A 168 -1.42 27.15 24.92
N LEU A 169 -0.49 26.36 24.41
CA LEU A 169 0.69 26.79 23.68
C LEU A 169 0.39 26.68 22.18
N GLY A 170 0.13 27.81 21.54
CA GLY A 170 -0.31 27.89 20.15
C GLY A 170 0.78 28.39 19.19
N GLY A 171 1.05 27.64 18.12
CA GLY A 171 2.09 27.96 17.13
C GLY A 171 1.64 28.83 15.96
N ALA A 172 0.44 29.41 16.04
CA ALA A 172 -0.23 30.11 14.95
C ALA A 172 -0.58 31.55 15.29
N ARG A 173 -0.62 32.41 14.26
CA ARG A 173 -1.13 33.78 14.35
C ARG A 173 -2.57 33.83 13.86
N LYS A 174 -3.41 34.64 14.49
CA LYS A 174 -4.77 34.91 14.00
C LYS A 174 -4.70 35.65 12.66
N VAL A 175 -5.42 35.13 11.67
CA VAL A 175 -5.61 35.79 10.38
C VAL A 175 -6.71 36.85 10.52
N THR A 176 -6.46 38.05 10.00
CA THR A 176 -7.39 39.19 10.10
C THR A 176 -7.53 39.89 8.75
N GLY A 177 -8.51 40.78 8.60
CA GLY A 177 -8.75 41.50 7.36
C GLY A 177 -9.62 40.75 6.33
N PHE A 178 -10.31 39.68 6.75
CA PHE A 178 -11.30 39.00 5.92
C PHE A 178 -12.44 39.92 5.48
N LYS A 179 -12.79 39.78 4.20
CA LYS A 179 -13.94 40.39 3.53
C LYS A 179 -14.56 39.36 2.55
N PRO A 180 -15.84 39.48 2.19
CA PRO A 180 -16.43 38.64 1.14
C PRO A 180 -15.67 38.72 -0.19
N TRP A 181 -15.67 37.62 -0.95
CA TRP A 181 -15.10 37.55 -2.31
C TRP A 181 -16.12 37.06 -3.33
N LYS A 182 -16.57 35.80 -3.23
CA LYS A 182 -17.49 35.15 -4.17
C LYS A 182 -18.32 34.11 -3.43
N GLY A 183 -19.65 34.25 -3.47
CA GLY A 183 -20.54 33.39 -2.68
C GLY A 183 -20.19 33.44 -1.19
N ASP A 184 -20.04 32.28 -0.57
CA ASP A 184 -19.61 32.13 0.82
C ASP A 184 -18.07 32.03 0.99
N VAL A 185 -17.29 32.35 -0.05
CA VAL A 185 -15.83 32.43 0.07
C VAL A 185 -15.40 33.83 0.52
N LEU A 186 -14.62 33.87 1.61
CA LEU A 186 -13.91 35.04 2.12
C LEU A 186 -12.53 35.18 1.48
N GLN A 187 -11.98 36.39 1.47
CA GLN A 187 -10.59 36.68 1.14
C GLN A 187 -9.95 37.66 2.15
N CYS A 188 -8.64 37.56 2.37
CA CYS A 188 -7.84 38.59 3.06
C CYS A 188 -6.46 38.73 2.42
N SER A 189 -5.93 39.96 2.38
CA SER A 189 -4.53 40.21 2.01
C SER A 189 -3.65 40.04 3.24
N LEU A 190 -2.65 39.16 3.14
CA LEU A 190 -1.60 38.98 4.16
C LEU A 190 -0.45 39.99 3.99
N LYS A 191 -0.38 40.76 2.90
CA LYS A 191 0.63 41.82 2.71
C LYS A 191 0.60 42.85 3.83
N GLY A 192 1.77 43.21 4.35
CA GLY A 192 1.94 44.10 5.50
C GLY A 192 1.57 43.48 6.85
N THR A 193 1.22 42.19 6.90
CA THR A 193 0.96 41.45 8.15
C THR A 193 2.16 40.58 8.52
N ALA A 194 2.21 40.11 9.77
CA ALA A 194 3.22 39.15 10.23
C ALA A 194 3.11 37.74 9.62
N LEU A 195 2.22 37.54 8.63
CA LEU A 195 2.09 36.32 7.82
C LEU A 195 2.58 36.52 6.37
N GLU A 196 2.96 37.73 5.96
CA GLU A 196 3.62 37.93 4.66
C GLU A 196 4.97 37.19 4.62
N GLY A 197 5.20 36.40 3.58
CA GLY A 197 6.39 35.54 3.47
C GLY A 197 6.24 34.16 4.11
N THR A 198 5.22 33.92 4.94
CA THR A 198 5.00 32.62 5.60
C THR A 198 4.21 31.66 4.73
N VAL A 199 4.89 30.68 4.12
CA VAL A 199 4.23 29.59 3.38
C VAL A 199 3.83 28.47 4.35
N PHE A 200 2.58 28.50 4.81
CA PHE A 200 1.99 27.46 5.68
C PHE A 200 1.24 26.39 4.89
N LYS A 201 1.16 25.17 5.43
CA LYS A 201 0.38 24.06 4.83
C LYS A 201 -0.93 23.73 5.57
N GLN A 202 -1.26 24.50 6.60
CA GLN A 202 -2.45 24.32 7.44
C GLN A 202 -3.14 25.66 7.67
N LEU A 203 -4.47 25.64 7.70
CA LEU A 203 -5.28 26.72 8.24
C LEU A 203 -6.19 26.10 9.31
N PHE A 204 -6.33 26.73 10.45
CA PHE A 204 -7.21 26.27 11.53
C PHE A 204 -8.38 27.24 11.67
N PHE A 205 -9.58 26.73 11.88
CA PHE A 205 -10.77 27.54 12.13
C PHE A 205 -11.54 26.99 13.33
N ARG A 206 -11.72 27.82 14.36
CA ARG A 206 -12.34 27.43 15.65
C ARG A 206 -11.74 26.14 16.27
N GLY A 207 -10.42 25.97 16.13
CA GLY A 207 -9.69 24.79 16.64
C GLY A 207 -9.66 23.58 15.71
N GLU A 208 -10.35 23.59 14.57
CA GLU A 208 -10.36 22.48 13.59
C GLU A 208 -9.46 22.76 12.38
N ARG A 209 -8.82 21.72 11.84
CA ARG A 209 -7.96 21.81 10.65
C ARG A 209 -8.80 21.90 9.36
N MET A 210 -8.59 22.95 8.57
CA MET A 210 -9.29 23.19 7.31
C MET A 210 -8.58 22.53 6.12
N VAL A 211 -9.36 22.12 5.11
CA VAL A 211 -8.90 21.37 3.94
C VAL A 211 -8.23 22.32 2.95
N MET A 212 -7.04 21.99 2.46
CA MET A 212 -6.45 22.72 1.33
C MET A 212 -7.22 22.34 0.06
N ALA A 213 -7.74 23.35 -0.65
CA ALA A 213 -8.63 23.22 -1.82
C ALA A 213 -8.20 22.11 -2.79
N ARG A 214 -9.10 21.17 -3.11
CA ARG A 214 -8.73 19.92 -3.82
C ARG A 214 -9.85 19.25 -4.64
N TYR A 215 -9.42 18.55 -5.69
CA TYR A 215 -10.25 17.63 -6.46
C TYR A 215 -9.89 16.14 -6.22
N PRO A 216 -10.85 15.26 -5.89
CA PRO A 216 -12.22 15.57 -5.49
C PRO A 216 -12.29 16.14 -4.06
N ASN A 217 -13.41 16.79 -3.75
CA ASN A 217 -13.75 17.23 -2.40
C ASN A 217 -13.66 16.12 -1.35
N VAL A 218 -13.51 16.49 -0.08
CA VAL A 218 -13.73 15.56 1.03
C VAL A 218 -15.23 15.35 1.18
N ASP A 219 -15.69 14.09 1.26
CA ASP A 219 -17.01 13.73 1.77
C ASP A 219 -16.92 13.60 3.31
N PRO A 220 -17.55 14.48 4.10
CA PRO A 220 -17.51 14.39 5.56
C PRO A 220 -18.19 13.14 6.12
N LYS A 221 -19.02 12.44 5.33
CA LYS A 221 -19.67 11.18 5.73
C LYS A 221 -18.79 9.96 5.47
N ASP A 222 -17.75 10.12 4.65
CA ASP A 222 -16.86 9.04 4.22
C ASP A 222 -15.43 9.55 4.00
N PRO A 223 -14.76 10.08 5.05
CA PRO A 223 -13.47 10.75 4.91
C PRO A 223 -12.33 9.80 4.50
N HIS A 224 -12.49 8.49 4.71
CA HIS A 224 -11.46 7.48 4.40
C HIS A 224 -11.63 6.87 2.99
N PHE A 225 -12.86 6.54 2.58
CA PHE A 225 -13.09 5.71 1.39
C PHE A 225 -13.72 6.47 0.22
N GLY A 226 -14.48 7.55 0.46
CA GLY A 226 -15.34 8.18 -0.54
C GLY A 226 -14.70 9.22 -1.47
N THR A 227 -13.41 9.53 -1.30
CA THR A 227 -12.87 10.86 -1.69
C THR A 227 -11.67 10.83 -2.66
N TRP A 228 -11.81 10.09 -3.77
CA TRP A 228 -10.68 9.75 -4.65
C TRP A 228 -11.00 9.88 -6.15
N ALA A 229 -10.11 10.55 -6.89
CA ALA A 229 -9.97 10.37 -8.33
C ALA A 229 -9.11 9.13 -8.60
N HIS A 230 -9.19 8.59 -9.81
CA HIS A 230 -8.56 7.31 -10.18
C HIS A 230 -7.77 7.45 -11.48
N VAL A 231 -6.62 6.77 -11.57
CA VAL A 231 -5.84 6.69 -12.81
C VAL A 231 -6.64 5.90 -13.84
N ALA A 232 -6.92 6.48 -15.00
CA ALA A 232 -7.72 5.86 -16.08
C ALA A 232 -6.85 5.05 -17.06
N ALA A 233 -5.62 5.51 -17.34
CA ALA A 233 -4.66 4.77 -18.18
C ALA A 233 -3.20 5.16 -17.86
N VAL A 234 -2.26 4.31 -18.28
CA VAL A 234 -0.81 4.52 -18.21
C VAL A 234 -0.14 4.06 -19.51
N ASP A 235 0.91 4.77 -19.95
CA ASP A 235 1.63 4.49 -21.21
C ASP A 235 2.64 3.33 -21.09
N GLY A 236 2.19 2.19 -20.55
CA GLY A 236 2.97 0.97 -20.35
C GLY A 236 3.35 0.66 -18.90
N GLU A 237 4.06 -0.45 -18.70
CA GLU A 237 4.24 -1.10 -17.38
C GLU A 237 5.19 -0.37 -16.40
N ALA A 238 5.95 0.61 -16.87
CA ALA A 238 7.06 1.24 -16.14
C ALA A 238 6.91 2.76 -15.89
N VAL A 239 5.72 3.31 -16.14
CA VAL A 239 5.45 4.74 -15.99
C VAL A 239 5.46 5.16 -14.50
N LYS A 240 6.10 6.29 -14.17
CA LYS A 240 6.20 6.81 -12.78
C LYS A 240 5.93 8.31 -12.66
N ASP A 241 5.75 9.01 -13.76
CA ASP A 241 5.79 10.47 -13.83
C ASP A 241 4.62 11.08 -14.62
N HIS A 242 3.68 10.27 -15.10
CA HIS A 242 2.47 10.77 -15.76
C HIS A 242 1.36 9.71 -15.78
N PHE A 243 0.13 10.14 -16.00
CA PHE A 243 -1.00 9.23 -16.20
C PHE A 243 -2.14 9.93 -16.96
N THR A 244 -3.04 9.13 -17.53
CA THR A 244 -4.33 9.59 -18.03
C THR A 244 -5.33 9.62 -16.88
N CYS A 245 -5.99 10.76 -16.70
CA CYS A 245 -7.08 10.97 -15.76
C CYS A 245 -8.45 10.83 -16.46
N THR A 246 -9.52 10.97 -15.69
CA THR A 246 -10.90 10.95 -16.17
C THR A 246 -11.33 12.34 -16.65
N ASP A 247 -12.33 12.40 -17.53
CA ASP A 247 -12.77 13.62 -18.25
C ASP A 247 -13.17 14.79 -17.33
N ASP A 248 -13.53 14.49 -16.08
CA ASP A 248 -13.96 15.40 -15.01
C ASP A 248 -12.80 16.03 -14.20
N VAL A 249 -11.60 15.45 -14.23
CA VAL A 249 -10.49 15.86 -13.36
C VAL A 249 -9.83 17.16 -13.82
N VAL A 250 -9.37 17.24 -15.07
CA VAL A 250 -8.62 18.41 -15.57
C VAL A 250 -9.59 19.49 -16.02
N LYS A 251 -9.88 20.43 -15.11
CA LYS A 251 -10.63 21.67 -15.39
C LYS A 251 -9.71 22.72 -16.02
N ASP A 252 -10.23 23.94 -16.23
CA ASP A 252 -9.49 25.08 -16.80
C ASP A 252 -8.56 25.74 -15.75
N TRP A 253 -7.66 24.94 -15.18
CA TRP A 253 -6.76 25.32 -14.09
C TRP A 253 -5.67 26.30 -14.53
N THR A 254 -5.55 27.42 -13.83
CA THR A 254 -4.42 28.33 -13.96
C THR A 254 -3.29 27.93 -13.00
N ARG A 255 -2.03 28.24 -13.36
CA ARG A 255 -0.85 28.01 -12.50
C ARG A 255 -0.66 26.57 -12.00
N ILE A 256 -1.04 25.58 -12.81
CA ILE A 256 -1.03 24.14 -12.47
C ILE A 256 0.27 23.63 -11.83
N GLN A 257 1.42 24.25 -12.11
CA GLN A 257 2.71 23.92 -11.49
C GLN A 257 2.76 24.11 -9.96
N ARG A 258 1.75 24.75 -9.36
CA ARG A 258 1.59 24.87 -7.90
C ARG A 258 0.78 23.74 -7.27
N ALA A 259 0.05 22.97 -8.08
CA ALA A 259 -0.75 21.87 -7.59
C ALA A 259 0.11 20.68 -7.15
N GLU A 260 -0.38 19.92 -6.18
CA GLU A 260 0.23 18.67 -5.75
C GLU A 260 -0.73 17.49 -6.04
N VAL A 261 -0.24 16.47 -6.75
CA VAL A 261 -0.89 15.15 -6.81
C VAL A 261 -0.51 14.37 -5.55
N CYS A 262 -1.53 13.90 -4.85
CA CYS A 262 -1.42 13.10 -3.63
C CYS A 262 -1.95 11.71 -3.93
N ILE A 263 -1.07 10.71 -4.08
CA ILE A 263 -1.36 9.41 -4.74
C ILE A 263 -0.82 8.19 -3.98
N HIS A 264 -1.57 7.09 -4.09
CA HIS A 264 -1.14 5.73 -3.75
C HIS A 264 -0.73 4.96 -5.02
N PRO A 265 0.57 4.93 -5.39
CA PRO A 265 1.02 4.25 -6.60
C PRO A 265 1.10 2.72 -6.44
N ALA A 266 0.64 1.99 -7.46
CA ALA A 266 0.56 0.53 -7.61
C ALA A 266 -0.20 -0.25 -6.52
N TYR A 267 0.29 -0.18 -5.29
CA TYR A 267 0.18 -1.22 -4.27
C TYR A 267 -0.47 -0.77 -2.95
N GLY A 268 -0.95 0.48 -2.86
CA GLY A 268 -1.66 1.01 -1.68
C GLY A 268 -0.85 1.25 -0.39
N TRP A 269 0.27 0.55 -0.17
CA TRP A 269 1.16 0.79 0.99
C TRP A 269 2.03 2.05 0.86
N ALA A 270 2.22 2.57 -0.35
CA ALA A 270 3.03 3.75 -0.61
C ALA A 270 2.18 5.03 -0.67
N TRP A 271 2.71 6.14 -0.16
CA TRP A 271 2.08 7.46 -0.25
C TRP A 271 3.06 8.48 -0.82
N ASN A 272 2.67 9.17 -1.89
CA ASN A 272 3.49 10.22 -2.49
C ASN A 272 2.71 11.51 -2.70
N ILE A 273 3.35 12.64 -2.36
CA ILE A 273 2.90 14.00 -2.66
C ILE A 273 3.91 14.56 -3.66
N VAL A 274 3.44 14.91 -4.85
CA VAL A 274 4.30 15.28 -5.98
C VAL A 274 3.74 16.52 -6.69
N PRO A 275 4.54 17.59 -6.91
CA PRO A 275 4.10 18.73 -7.70
C PRO A 275 3.74 18.33 -9.13
N VAL A 276 2.69 18.93 -9.68
CA VAL A 276 2.34 18.77 -11.10
C VAL A 276 3.33 19.56 -11.96
N LYS A 277 3.75 18.99 -13.09
CA LYS A 277 4.57 19.67 -14.11
C LYS A 277 3.67 20.37 -15.14
N GLU A 278 2.64 19.66 -15.59
CA GLU A 278 1.71 20.06 -16.63
C GLU A 278 0.43 19.22 -16.52
N ALA A 279 -0.70 19.79 -16.92
CA ALA A 279 -1.93 19.04 -17.16
C ALA A 279 -2.50 19.47 -18.52
N ASN A 280 -2.96 18.51 -19.31
CA ASN A 280 -3.54 18.73 -20.63
C ASN A 280 -4.95 18.14 -20.66
N ARG A 281 -5.95 19.01 -20.87
CA ARG A 281 -7.37 18.66 -20.88
C ARG A 281 -7.77 17.83 -22.10
N ASP A 282 -7.26 18.15 -23.28
CA ASP A 282 -7.56 17.43 -24.54
C ASP A 282 -6.95 16.02 -24.56
N GLU A 283 -5.79 15.84 -23.92
CA GLU A 283 -5.15 14.54 -23.73
C GLU A 283 -5.63 13.80 -22.47
N ARG A 284 -6.36 14.49 -21.59
CA ARG A 284 -6.67 14.08 -20.19
C ARG A 284 -5.42 13.60 -19.45
N ARG A 285 -4.29 14.28 -19.64
CA ARG A 285 -2.97 13.87 -19.14
C ARG A 285 -2.55 14.75 -17.98
N ILE A 286 -2.05 14.16 -16.90
CA ILE A 286 -1.29 14.87 -15.86
C ILE A 286 0.14 14.32 -15.87
N SER A 287 1.13 15.20 -16.05
CA SER A 287 2.54 14.85 -15.83
C SER A 287 3.05 15.48 -14.54
N LEU A 288 3.90 14.75 -13.84
CA LEU A 288 4.44 15.04 -12.52
C LEU A 288 5.86 15.65 -12.65
N ALA A 289 6.24 16.48 -11.68
CA ALA A 289 7.58 17.11 -11.66
C ALA A 289 8.71 16.14 -11.27
N ARG A 290 8.37 14.94 -10.77
CA ARG A 290 9.31 13.86 -10.41
C ARG A 290 8.59 12.52 -10.37
N ASN A 291 9.36 11.43 -10.47
CA ASN A 291 8.85 10.08 -10.33
C ASN A 291 8.20 9.83 -8.96
N VAL A 292 7.07 9.12 -8.94
CA VAL A 292 6.57 8.43 -7.74
C VAL A 292 7.42 7.20 -7.40
N SER A 293 7.22 6.64 -6.22
CA SER A 293 7.99 5.50 -5.68
C SER A 293 7.85 4.22 -6.52
N TYR A 294 6.63 3.86 -6.92
CA TYR A 294 6.30 2.65 -7.69
C TYR A 294 5.72 2.98 -9.06
N ASN A 295 5.60 1.99 -9.95
CA ASN A 295 5.02 2.19 -11.27
C ASN A 295 3.53 2.50 -11.12
N LEU A 296 3.03 3.53 -11.79
CA LEU A 296 1.62 3.86 -11.80
C LEU A 296 0.81 2.76 -12.47
N ARG A 297 -0.37 2.47 -11.91
CA ARG A 297 -1.32 1.48 -12.44
C ARG A 297 -2.70 2.11 -12.59
N VAL A 298 -3.48 1.54 -13.50
CA VAL A 298 -4.90 1.89 -13.63
C VAL A 298 -5.61 1.64 -12.29
N GLY A 299 -6.54 2.52 -11.92
CA GLY A 299 -7.23 2.47 -10.64
C GLY A 299 -6.42 2.95 -9.42
N ASP A 300 -5.18 3.41 -9.57
CA ASP A 300 -4.47 4.06 -8.46
C ASP A 300 -5.23 5.30 -7.97
N ARG A 301 -5.45 5.39 -6.66
CA ARG A 301 -6.23 6.44 -6.00
C ARG A 301 -5.38 7.70 -5.81
N TYR A 302 -5.90 8.85 -6.23
CA TYR A 302 -5.27 10.16 -5.97
C TYR A 302 -6.28 11.28 -5.76
N PHE A 303 -5.78 12.43 -5.33
CA PHE A 303 -6.44 13.72 -5.47
C PHE A 303 -5.41 14.79 -5.88
N VAL A 304 -5.89 15.86 -6.52
CA VAL A 304 -5.09 17.04 -6.87
C VAL A 304 -5.46 18.15 -5.90
N ARG A 305 -4.49 18.83 -5.29
CA ARG A 305 -4.75 19.94 -4.35
C ARG A 305 -3.93 21.19 -4.66
N ASN A 306 -4.24 22.27 -3.93
CA ASN A 306 -3.55 23.57 -3.99
C ASN A 306 -3.86 24.36 -5.27
N LEU A 307 -5.15 24.46 -5.61
CA LEU A 307 -5.68 25.23 -6.74
C LEU A 307 -6.83 26.12 -6.25
N LEU A 308 -6.93 27.35 -6.76
CA LEU A 308 -8.02 28.28 -6.39
C LEU A 308 -9.35 27.89 -7.08
N GLU A 309 -9.24 27.27 -8.25
CA GLU A 309 -10.34 26.76 -9.05
C GLU A 309 -11.04 25.55 -8.40
N GLU A 310 -10.35 24.88 -7.48
CA GLU A 310 -10.86 23.79 -6.65
C GLU A 310 -11.26 24.24 -5.24
N LEU A 311 -11.40 25.54 -5.00
CA LEU A 311 -12.02 26.07 -3.77
C LEU A 311 -13.54 26.10 -3.97
N ASP A 312 -14.16 24.93 -3.92
CA ASP A 312 -15.59 24.75 -4.26
C ASP A 312 -16.44 24.01 -3.21
N ALA A 313 -15.87 23.64 -2.05
CA ALA A 313 -16.60 23.14 -0.88
C ALA A 313 -16.40 23.93 0.44
N PRO A 314 -17.38 23.89 1.37
CA PRO A 314 -17.22 24.44 2.71
C PRO A 314 -16.12 23.72 3.52
N GLY A 315 -15.26 24.50 4.18
CA GLY A 315 -14.09 23.99 4.90
C GLY A 315 -12.78 24.09 4.11
N GLU A 316 -12.83 24.49 2.84
CA GLU A 316 -11.65 24.62 1.99
C GLU A 316 -10.97 25.99 2.04
N TRP A 317 -9.67 26.03 1.75
CA TRP A 317 -8.87 27.26 1.63
C TRP A 317 -7.77 27.16 0.57
N TYR A 318 -7.32 28.33 0.08
CA TYR A 318 -6.19 28.48 -0.84
C TYR A 318 -5.40 29.77 -0.54
N LEU A 319 -4.08 29.69 -0.53
CA LEU A 319 -3.19 30.85 -0.41
C LEU A 319 -2.54 31.15 -1.78
N ASP A 320 -2.76 32.35 -2.33
CA ASP A 320 -2.01 32.85 -3.47
C ASP A 320 -0.68 33.50 -3.02
N PRO A 321 0.49 32.89 -3.28
CA PRO A 321 1.78 33.45 -2.84
C PRO A 321 2.26 34.66 -3.67
N ASP A 322 1.66 34.97 -4.84
CA ASP A 322 2.06 36.15 -5.62
C ASP A 322 1.39 37.43 -5.07
N SER A 323 0.09 37.34 -4.82
CA SER A 323 -0.67 38.43 -4.22
C SER A 323 -0.61 38.45 -2.70
N TRP A 324 -0.13 37.35 -2.07
CA TRP A 324 -0.28 37.08 -0.64
C TRP A 324 -1.74 37.19 -0.18
N THR A 325 -2.68 36.66 -0.99
CA THR A 325 -4.11 36.65 -0.67
C THR A 325 -4.53 35.25 -0.23
N LEU A 326 -5.07 35.13 0.98
CA LEU A 326 -5.72 33.90 1.45
C LEU A 326 -7.20 33.95 1.09
N TYR A 327 -7.71 32.87 0.52
CA TYR A 327 -9.12 32.60 0.26
C TYR A 327 -9.59 31.45 1.14
N PHE A 328 -10.80 31.55 1.72
CA PHE A 328 -11.30 30.57 2.69
C PHE A 328 -12.83 30.48 2.66
N TRP A 329 -13.38 29.26 2.60
CA TRP A 329 -14.80 28.99 2.77
C TRP A 329 -15.09 28.49 4.20
N PRO A 330 -15.54 29.34 5.14
CA PRO A 330 -15.82 28.93 6.51
C PRO A 330 -17.01 27.95 6.63
N PRO A 331 -16.82 26.71 7.14
CA PRO A 331 -17.82 25.64 7.03
C PRO A 331 -19.07 25.85 7.88
N THR A 332 -18.99 26.62 8.98
CA THR A 332 -20.14 26.89 9.86
C THR A 332 -20.78 28.27 9.64
N LEU A 333 -20.37 29.01 8.61
CA LEU A 333 -20.85 30.36 8.30
C LEU A 333 -21.46 30.48 6.90
N VAL A 334 -21.80 29.35 6.27
CA VAL A 334 -22.51 29.27 4.98
C VAL A 334 -23.80 30.10 5.04
N GLY A 335 -24.05 30.90 4.00
CA GLY A 335 -25.16 31.84 3.89
C GLY A 335 -25.05 33.10 4.77
N GLN A 336 -24.02 33.24 5.61
CA GLN A 336 -23.88 34.35 6.57
C GLN A 336 -22.76 35.33 6.18
N VAL A 337 -21.90 34.95 5.24
CA VAL A 337 -20.63 35.64 4.92
C VAL A 337 -20.79 37.11 4.55
N ALA A 338 -21.88 37.50 3.89
CA ALA A 338 -22.15 38.87 3.49
C ALA A 338 -22.29 39.87 4.67
N ASN A 339 -22.60 39.37 5.88
CA ASN A 339 -22.86 40.20 7.07
C ASN A 339 -21.77 40.09 8.14
N LEU A 340 -20.72 39.29 7.92
CA LEU A 340 -19.65 39.08 8.91
C LEU A 340 -18.73 40.29 9.01
N SER A 341 -18.42 40.68 10.24
CA SER A 341 -17.24 41.49 10.53
C SER A 341 -15.99 40.62 10.49
N SER A 342 -14.86 41.26 10.17
CA SER A 342 -13.54 40.60 10.10
C SER A 342 -13.11 39.95 11.42
N ALA A 343 -13.64 40.43 12.56
CA ALA A 343 -13.30 39.92 13.89
C ALA A 343 -13.92 38.55 14.22
N GLU A 344 -15.07 38.24 13.60
CA GLU A 344 -15.86 37.01 13.82
C GLU A 344 -15.27 35.78 13.11
N VAL A 345 -14.34 35.99 12.17
CA VAL A 345 -13.63 34.92 11.46
C VAL A 345 -12.43 34.47 12.29
N GLU A 346 -12.63 33.39 13.05
CA GLU A 346 -11.60 32.81 13.93
C GLU A 346 -10.69 31.83 13.17
N ALA A 347 -9.95 32.35 12.18
CA ALA A 347 -8.97 31.58 11.41
C ALA A 347 -7.53 31.86 11.88
N TRP A 348 -6.69 30.83 11.90
CA TRP A 348 -5.31 30.86 12.41
C TRP A 348 -4.37 30.13 11.45
N ALA A 349 -3.18 30.70 11.20
CA ALA A 349 -2.15 30.13 10.34
C ALA A 349 -0.85 29.88 11.14
N PRO A 350 -0.24 28.68 11.06
CA PRO A 350 0.98 28.35 11.80
C PRO A 350 2.16 29.20 11.33
N VAL A 351 3.02 29.60 12.27
CA VAL A 351 4.26 30.35 12.01
C VAL A 351 5.51 29.67 12.56
N VAL A 352 5.35 28.63 13.38
CA VAL A 352 6.46 27.79 13.88
C VAL A 352 6.33 26.32 13.43
N GLY A 353 7.47 25.67 13.25
CA GLY A 353 7.53 24.22 13.03
C GLY A 353 7.32 23.44 14.32
N THR A 354 8.12 23.72 15.34
CA THR A 354 8.12 23.04 16.64
C THR A 354 7.80 24.04 17.75
N LEU A 355 7.03 23.63 18.75
CA LEU A 355 6.65 24.48 19.89
C LEU A 355 7.62 24.34 21.06
N VAL A 356 8.00 23.11 21.40
CA VAL A 356 8.94 22.80 22.48
C VAL A 356 10.01 21.84 21.97
N ALA A 357 11.28 22.18 22.15
CA ALA A 357 12.39 21.25 21.92
C ALA A 357 13.28 21.15 23.16
N MET A 358 13.45 19.94 23.68
CA MET A 358 14.46 19.62 24.69
C MET A 358 15.68 19.04 23.96
N ASN A 359 16.84 19.70 24.06
CA ASN A 359 18.04 19.35 23.30
C ASN A 359 19.24 19.22 24.25
N GLY A 360 19.76 18.01 24.49
CA GLY A 360 20.85 17.78 25.44
C GLY A 360 20.50 18.07 26.91
N ALA A 361 19.20 18.19 27.22
CA ALA A 361 18.71 18.50 28.56
C ALA A 361 18.63 17.25 29.45
N SER A 362 18.57 17.45 30.76
CA SER A 362 18.46 16.36 31.74
C SER A 362 17.44 16.69 32.84
N HIS A 363 16.62 15.71 33.23
CA HIS A 363 15.63 15.85 34.31
C HIS A 363 14.67 17.05 34.13
N VAL A 364 14.23 17.29 32.89
CA VAL A 364 13.24 18.31 32.54
C VAL A 364 11.89 17.65 32.29
N THR A 365 10.82 18.19 32.88
CA THR A 365 9.44 17.74 32.62
C THR A 365 8.59 18.89 32.10
N VAL A 366 7.83 18.64 31.03
CA VAL A 366 6.84 19.55 30.46
C VAL A 366 5.47 18.88 30.55
N ARG A 367 4.55 19.40 31.39
CA ARG A 367 3.25 18.73 31.64
C ARG A 367 1.99 19.59 31.78
N GLY A 368 0.85 19.04 31.34
CA GLY A 368 -0.47 19.65 31.53
C GLY A 368 -0.86 20.69 30.48
N PHE A 369 -0.12 20.79 29.38
CA PHE A 369 -0.36 21.79 28.33
C PHE A 369 -1.30 21.26 27.24
N THR A 370 -2.10 22.13 26.65
CA THR A 370 -2.51 21.93 25.25
C THR A 370 -1.39 22.48 24.36
N VAL A 371 -0.90 21.70 23.40
CA VAL A 371 0.17 22.09 22.47
C VAL A 371 -0.37 21.94 21.05
N GLU A 372 -0.52 23.04 20.30
CA GLU A 372 -1.27 23.02 19.04
C GLU A 372 -0.85 24.04 17.98
N ALA A 373 -1.29 23.78 16.74
CA ALA A 373 -1.22 24.69 15.59
C ALA A 373 0.21 25.05 15.13
N CYS A 374 1.06 24.04 14.93
CA CYS A 374 2.41 24.18 14.35
C CYS A 374 2.58 23.34 13.07
N ASP A 375 3.55 23.67 12.21
CA ASP A 375 3.74 23.02 10.89
C ASP A 375 4.67 21.78 10.91
N GLY A 376 5.36 21.52 12.03
CA GLY A 376 6.28 20.40 12.25
C GLY A 376 5.88 19.52 13.44
N ASP A 377 6.86 18.89 14.09
CA ASP A 377 6.62 18.08 15.28
C ASP A 377 6.27 19.00 16.47
N ALA A 378 5.26 18.69 17.28
CA ALA A 378 4.83 19.61 18.34
C ALA A 378 5.86 19.69 19.49
N VAL A 379 6.36 18.53 19.93
CA VAL A 379 7.39 18.41 20.96
C VAL A 379 8.56 17.55 20.46
N GLN A 380 9.79 18.01 20.67
CA GLN A 380 11.02 17.28 20.33
C GLN A 380 11.85 17.04 21.61
N ILE A 381 12.44 15.84 21.72
CA ILE A 381 13.31 15.41 22.83
C ILE A 381 14.55 14.76 22.21
N ASP A 382 15.59 15.54 22.02
CA ASP A 382 16.80 15.15 21.31
C ASP A 382 17.99 15.06 22.29
N ASP A 383 18.67 13.90 22.30
CA ASP A 383 19.88 13.63 23.11
C ASP A 383 19.72 13.91 24.62
N CYS A 384 18.52 13.69 25.17
CA CYS A 384 18.18 14.04 26.56
C CYS A 384 18.22 12.86 27.55
N GLU A 385 18.52 13.13 28.82
CA GLU A 385 18.44 12.14 29.91
C GLU A 385 17.27 12.41 30.87
N SER A 386 16.37 11.45 31.06
CA SER A 386 15.23 11.57 31.99
C SER A 386 14.34 12.79 31.70
N CYS A 387 14.15 13.15 30.42
CA CYS A 387 13.27 14.24 30.00
C CYS A 387 11.90 13.71 29.55
N VAL A 388 10.82 14.36 30.01
CA VAL A 388 9.47 13.83 29.89
C VAL A 388 8.47 14.88 29.41
N VAL A 389 7.64 14.51 28.43
CA VAL A 389 6.38 15.20 28.11
C VAL A 389 5.21 14.38 28.65
N ALA A 390 4.39 15.00 29.50
CA ALA A 390 3.33 14.29 30.20
C ALA A 390 2.02 15.08 30.35
N GLN A 391 0.92 14.39 30.66
CA GLN A 391 -0.36 15.00 31.06
C GLN A 391 -0.93 16.01 30.05
N SER A 392 -0.47 15.99 28.80
CA SER A 392 -0.69 17.06 27.82
C SER A 392 -1.66 16.62 26.72
N VAL A 393 -2.34 17.59 26.11
CA VAL A 393 -3.15 17.41 24.90
C VAL A 393 -2.35 17.94 23.72
N ILE A 394 -1.91 17.09 22.81
CA ILE A 394 -1.04 17.46 21.69
C ILE A 394 -1.82 17.26 20.40
N ARG A 395 -2.11 18.34 19.68
CA ARG A 395 -2.99 18.26 18.50
C ARG A 395 -2.66 19.26 17.41
N ASN A 396 -3.28 19.11 16.24
CA ASN A 396 -3.22 20.13 15.18
C ASN A 396 -1.79 20.50 14.76
N CYS A 397 -0.89 19.52 14.69
CA CYS A 397 0.49 19.69 14.24
C CYS A 397 0.73 19.11 12.83
N GLY A 398 1.67 19.67 12.07
CA GLY A 398 2.00 19.22 10.71
C GLY A 398 2.93 18.00 10.64
N GLY A 399 3.63 17.71 11.74
CA GLY A 399 4.53 16.56 11.93
C GLY A 399 4.00 15.58 12.99
N TRP A 400 4.90 15.04 13.81
CA TRP A 400 4.55 14.15 14.91
C TRP A 400 4.00 14.91 16.13
N GLY A 401 3.23 14.24 16.98
CA GLY A 401 2.90 14.79 18.29
C GLY A 401 4.17 14.94 19.16
N VAL A 402 4.93 13.87 19.30
CA VAL A 402 6.23 13.87 20.00
C VAL A 402 7.28 13.13 19.16
N SER A 403 8.48 13.70 19.03
CA SER A 403 9.66 13.02 18.48
C SER A 403 10.75 12.90 19.54
N ILE A 404 11.23 11.69 19.80
CA ILE A 404 12.34 11.38 20.73
C ILE A 404 13.48 10.78 19.91
N ARG A 405 14.66 11.42 19.91
CA ARG A 405 15.82 11.05 19.07
C ARG A 405 17.10 11.03 19.91
N ALA A 406 17.77 9.87 19.96
CA ALA A 406 18.80 9.60 20.97
C ALA A 406 18.25 9.80 22.40
N GLY A 407 19.13 9.94 23.39
CA GLY A 407 18.76 10.09 24.79
C GLY A 407 18.48 8.78 25.54
N HIS A 408 18.34 8.92 26.86
CA HIS A 408 18.26 7.82 27.83
C HIS A 408 17.15 8.08 28.86
N LYS A 409 16.30 7.09 29.16
CA LYS A 409 15.19 7.19 30.14
C LYS A 409 14.22 8.37 29.91
N SER A 410 14.16 8.89 28.69
CA SER A 410 13.26 9.98 28.30
C SER A 410 11.97 9.42 27.70
N GLY A 411 10.88 10.18 27.70
CA GLY A 411 9.60 9.60 27.28
C GLY A 411 8.38 10.51 27.13
N ALA A 412 7.32 9.92 26.59
CA ALA A 412 5.99 10.51 26.49
C ALA A 412 5.01 9.69 27.35
N VAL A 413 4.42 10.32 28.38
CA VAL A 413 3.57 9.63 29.37
C VAL A 413 2.19 10.26 29.47
N GLY A 414 1.15 9.46 29.31
CA GLY A 414 -0.19 9.88 29.71
C GLY A 414 -0.76 11.05 28.90
N ASN A 415 -0.29 11.31 27.68
CA ASN A 415 -0.78 12.38 26.82
C ASN A 415 -1.97 11.92 25.97
N ASP A 416 -2.78 12.88 25.51
CA ASP A 416 -3.80 12.68 24.48
C ASP A 416 -3.31 13.31 23.18
N LEU A 417 -3.02 12.51 22.14
CA LEU A 417 -2.41 12.95 20.89
C LEU A 417 -3.33 12.70 19.68
N TYR A 418 -3.69 13.75 18.93
CA TYR A 418 -4.58 13.59 17.77
C TYR A 418 -4.52 14.69 16.72
N ALA A 419 -5.13 14.47 15.56
CA ALA A 419 -5.13 15.41 14.43
C ALA A 419 -3.69 15.85 14.08
N THR A 420 -2.78 14.88 13.95
CA THR A 420 -1.36 15.10 13.60
C THR A 420 -1.10 14.84 12.10
N GLY A 421 -0.14 15.56 11.52
CA GLY A 421 0.21 15.43 10.11
C GLY A 421 1.10 14.22 9.80
N ALA A 422 1.85 13.73 10.79
CA ALA A 422 2.59 12.47 10.78
C ALA A 422 2.01 11.53 11.86
N GLY A 423 2.81 10.83 12.66
CA GLY A 423 2.27 9.92 13.68
C GLY A 423 1.97 10.57 15.03
N GLY A 424 1.70 9.73 16.03
CA GLY A 424 1.52 10.14 17.43
C GLY A 424 2.87 10.42 18.11
N VAL A 425 3.60 9.35 18.43
CA VAL A 425 4.95 9.43 19.03
C VAL A 425 5.96 8.64 18.20
N SER A 426 7.08 9.26 17.84
CA SER A 426 8.23 8.58 17.24
C SER A 426 9.37 8.52 18.24
N LEU A 427 9.88 7.31 18.51
CA LEU A 427 10.96 7.04 19.44
C LEU A 427 12.08 6.28 18.75
N ASN A 428 13.28 6.86 18.78
CA ASN A 428 14.53 6.21 18.39
C ASN A 428 15.64 6.57 19.40
N GLY A 429 16.04 5.64 20.27
CA GLY A 429 17.06 5.89 21.29
C GLY A 429 17.92 4.68 21.62
N GLY A 430 19.03 4.87 22.33
CA GLY A 430 20.10 3.87 22.43
C GLY A 430 20.99 3.82 21.16
N ASP A 431 22.04 3.00 21.19
CA ASP A 431 23.03 2.91 20.11
C ASP A 431 23.19 1.47 19.60
N PRO A 432 22.82 1.16 18.33
CA PRO A 432 22.98 -0.18 17.77
C PRO A 432 24.44 -0.57 17.49
N LYS A 433 25.41 0.34 17.51
CA LYS A 433 26.84 -0.03 17.35
C LYS A 433 27.43 -0.62 18.63
N THR A 434 26.98 -0.13 19.78
CA THR A 434 27.42 -0.57 21.12
C THR A 434 26.38 -1.42 21.86
N LEU A 435 25.19 -1.60 21.28
CA LEU A 435 24.00 -2.19 21.94
C LEU A 435 23.66 -1.49 23.27
N ALA A 436 24.08 -0.23 23.44
CA ALA A 436 23.74 0.57 24.61
C ALA A 436 22.24 0.89 24.59
N ARG A 437 21.54 0.55 25.67
CA ARG A 437 20.09 0.71 25.78
C ARG A 437 19.71 2.17 25.98
N GLY A 438 18.68 2.61 25.26
CA GLY A 438 18.02 3.88 25.50
C GLY A 438 17.14 3.84 26.75
N ASP A 439 16.44 2.74 27.02
CA ASP A 439 15.44 2.64 28.11
C ASP A 439 14.39 3.78 28.06
N ASN A 440 14.15 4.35 26.87
CA ASN A 440 13.16 5.39 26.65
C ASN A 440 11.77 4.77 26.51
N PHE A 441 10.71 5.54 26.82
CA PHE A 441 9.36 4.99 26.94
C PHE A 441 8.25 5.85 26.30
N VAL A 442 7.27 5.17 25.72
CA VAL A 442 5.97 5.73 25.33
C VAL A 442 4.90 4.97 26.09
N THR A 443 4.34 5.56 27.16
CA THR A 443 3.42 4.82 28.04
C THR A 443 2.15 5.56 28.45
N ASN A 444 1.05 4.81 28.59
CA ASN A 444 -0.25 5.28 29.06
C ASN A 444 -0.88 6.40 28.19
N ASN A 445 -0.44 6.57 26.94
CA ASN A 445 -0.97 7.62 26.05
C ASN A 445 -2.25 7.16 25.34
N TYR A 446 -3.05 8.13 24.93
CA TYR A 446 -4.18 7.92 24.03
C TYR A 446 -3.91 8.62 22.70
N ILE A 447 -3.98 7.88 21.60
CA ILE A 447 -3.51 8.32 20.28
C ILE A 447 -4.56 7.99 19.23
N HIS A 448 -5.06 9.00 18.52
CA HIS A 448 -6.09 8.79 17.49
C HIS A 448 -6.02 9.80 16.34
N HIS A 449 -6.62 9.47 15.19
CA HIS A 449 -6.80 10.42 14.07
C HIS A 449 -5.48 11.07 13.62
N ILE A 450 -4.53 10.23 13.22
CA ILE A 450 -3.17 10.63 12.87
C ILE A 450 -2.89 10.52 11.36
N ALA A 451 -1.74 11.03 10.94
CA ALA A 451 -1.13 10.84 9.61
C ALA A 451 -1.87 11.53 8.46
N GLU A 452 -2.49 12.70 8.70
CA GLU A 452 -3.26 13.42 7.68
C GLU A 452 -2.43 13.72 6.40
N PHE A 453 -1.17 14.10 6.57
CA PHE A 453 -0.28 14.49 5.46
C PHE A 453 0.71 13.40 5.06
N ARG A 454 1.34 12.73 6.03
CA ARG A 454 2.33 11.67 5.81
C ARG A 454 1.68 10.31 6.05
N ARG A 455 0.78 9.93 5.14
CA ARG A 455 -0.23 8.89 5.37
C ARG A 455 0.28 7.47 5.62
N THR A 456 1.32 7.02 4.91
CA THR A 456 1.92 5.68 5.13
C THR A 456 3.29 5.75 5.77
N TYR A 457 3.73 4.63 6.35
CA TYR A 457 4.87 4.49 7.27
C TYR A 457 4.92 5.50 8.44
N ASN A 458 3.79 6.09 8.81
CA ASN A 458 3.59 6.88 10.02
C ASN A 458 2.44 6.24 10.83
N THR A 459 2.51 6.35 12.16
CA THR A 459 1.87 5.37 13.04
C THR A 459 1.58 5.97 14.43
N GLY A 460 0.78 5.30 15.25
CA GLY A 460 0.47 5.76 16.61
C GLY A 460 1.73 5.85 17.45
N VAL A 461 2.49 4.75 17.50
CA VAL A 461 3.82 4.70 18.11
C VAL A 461 4.83 4.04 17.17
N ASN A 462 5.90 4.75 16.85
CA ASN A 462 7.10 4.19 16.21
C ASN A 462 8.16 3.95 17.30
N VAL A 463 8.63 2.72 17.45
CA VAL A 463 9.63 2.32 18.46
C VAL A 463 10.82 1.62 17.81
N THR A 464 11.97 2.29 17.86
CA THR A 464 13.22 1.89 17.20
C THR A 464 14.43 2.18 18.09
N GLY A 465 15.63 1.83 17.63
CA GLY A 465 16.86 1.95 18.40
C GLY A 465 17.12 0.69 19.25
N VAL A 466 17.68 0.84 20.45
CA VAL A 466 18.01 -0.28 21.34
C VAL A 466 17.34 -0.13 22.70
N GLY A 467 16.60 -1.15 23.15
CA GLY A 467 16.14 -1.27 24.53
C GLY A 467 15.03 -0.31 24.98
N ASN A 468 14.17 0.14 24.09
CA ASN A 468 13.07 1.07 24.38
C ASN A 468 11.72 0.36 24.51
N VAL A 469 10.72 1.03 25.10
CA VAL A 469 9.43 0.43 25.47
C VAL A 469 8.23 1.25 24.97
N ALA A 470 7.25 0.59 24.36
CA ALA A 470 5.92 1.15 24.09
C ALA A 470 4.86 0.35 24.87
N SER A 471 4.21 0.95 25.86
CA SER A 471 3.27 0.21 26.72
C SER A 471 2.01 0.93 27.19
N HIS A 472 0.95 0.19 27.52
CA HIS A 472 -0.29 0.74 28.08
C HIS A 472 -0.98 1.83 27.21
N ASN A 473 -0.63 1.95 25.93
CA ASN A 473 -1.24 2.97 25.06
C ASN A 473 -2.57 2.46 24.48
N LEU A 474 -3.52 3.37 24.28
CA LEU A 474 -4.71 3.14 23.45
C LEU A 474 -4.51 3.88 22.12
N ILE A 475 -4.50 3.13 21.01
CA ILE A 475 -4.16 3.64 19.68
C ILE A 475 -5.27 3.27 18.71
N HIS A 476 -5.90 4.25 18.06
CA HIS A 476 -6.86 3.97 16.99
C HIS A 476 -6.91 5.02 15.88
N ASP A 477 -7.80 4.81 14.90
CA ASP A 477 -8.00 5.69 13.74
C ASP A 477 -6.68 6.07 13.05
N CYS A 478 -5.93 5.04 12.70
CA CYS A 478 -4.64 5.15 12.02
C CYS A 478 -4.81 4.90 10.52
N TYR A 479 -4.26 5.78 9.69
CA TYR A 479 -4.34 5.63 8.22
C TYR A 479 -3.60 4.38 7.72
N HIS A 480 -2.52 4.00 8.43
CA HIS A 480 -1.64 2.83 8.21
C HIS A 480 -1.52 2.05 9.53
N GLN A 481 -0.40 1.35 9.83
CA GLN A 481 -0.30 0.57 11.08
C GLN A 481 -0.43 1.40 12.36
N GLY A 482 -0.88 0.76 13.45
CA GLY A 482 -0.97 1.35 14.78
C GLY A 482 0.36 1.44 15.52
N ILE A 483 1.23 0.43 15.35
CA ILE A 483 2.61 0.42 15.88
C ILE A 483 3.61 0.01 14.79
N LEU A 484 4.70 0.78 14.67
CA LEU A 484 5.89 0.41 13.88
C LEU A 484 7.02 0.02 14.84
N MET A 485 7.64 -1.14 14.62
CA MET A 485 8.76 -1.63 15.43
C MET A 485 10.01 -1.86 14.57
N GLY A 486 11.18 -1.69 15.17
CA GLY A 486 12.48 -2.07 14.59
C GLY A 486 13.59 -2.00 15.64
N GLY A 487 14.84 -2.25 15.24
CA GLY A 487 15.99 -2.21 16.15
C GLY A 487 16.10 -3.41 17.09
N ASN A 488 16.72 -3.24 18.26
CA ASN A 488 17.17 -4.34 19.11
C ASN A 488 16.59 -4.25 20.54
N ASP A 489 16.27 -5.39 21.14
CA ASP A 489 15.79 -5.50 22.54
C ASP A 489 14.61 -4.57 22.92
N ASN A 490 13.84 -4.11 21.94
CA ASN A 490 12.70 -3.23 22.16
C ASN A 490 11.48 -4.04 22.61
N VAL A 491 10.59 -3.42 23.39
CA VAL A 491 9.41 -4.09 23.97
C VAL A 491 8.13 -3.34 23.61
N VAL A 492 7.13 -4.06 23.11
CA VAL A 492 5.76 -3.56 22.91
C VAL A 492 4.82 -4.37 23.78
N GLU A 493 4.25 -3.76 24.82
CA GLU A 493 3.42 -4.50 25.78
C GLU A 493 2.20 -3.78 26.37
N TYR A 494 1.14 -4.53 26.67
CA TYR A 494 -0.09 -3.99 27.29
C TYR A 494 -0.80 -2.90 26.47
N ASN A 495 -0.57 -2.76 25.17
CA ASN A 495 -1.26 -1.78 24.33
C ASN A 495 -2.60 -2.31 23.83
N VAL A 496 -3.55 -1.41 23.60
CA VAL A 496 -4.80 -1.67 22.87
C VAL A 496 -4.72 -0.92 21.55
N VAL A 497 -4.85 -1.63 20.42
CA VAL A 497 -4.67 -1.06 19.08
C VAL A 497 -5.81 -1.50 18.17
N HIS A 498 -6.55 -0.56 17.59
CA HIS A 498 -7.67 -0.88 16.70
C HIS A 498 -7.97 0.16 15.62
N HIS A 499 -8.81 -0.17 14.64
CA HIS A 499 -9.14 0.73 13.51
C HIS A 499 -7.88 1.34 12.86
N THR A 500 -6.92 0.47 12.53
CA THR A 500 -5.72 0.83 11.78
C THR A 500 -5.96 0.62 10.29
N ASN A 501 -5.02 1.07 9.45
CA ASN A 501 -5.01 0.85 8.00
C ASN A 501 -6.20 1.45 7.22
N LEU A 502 -6.91 2.41 7.80
CA LEU A 502 -8.17 2.93 7.25
C LEU A 502 -8.10 3.47 5.81
N GLY A 503 -6.93 3.87 5.31
CA GLY A 503 -6.76 4.33 3.93
C GLY A 503 -5.75 3.55 3.08
N SER A 504 -5.20 2.44 3.59
CA SER A 504 -4.04 1.74 3.01
C SER A 504 -4.05 0.22 3.25
N GLU A 505 -3.11 -0.50 2.65
CA GLU A 505 -3.00 -1.96 2.71
C GLU A 505 -1.54 -2.42 2.95
N ASP A 506 -1.34 -3.74 3.08
CA ASP A 506 -0.04 -4.43 3.27
C ASP A 506 0.76 -4.01 4.52
N THR A 507 0.07 -3.73 5.63
CA THR A 507 0.68 -3.69 6.98
C THR A 507 -0.31 -4.29 8.01
N GLY A 508 -0.32 -3.82 9.27
CA GLY A 508 -1.13 -4.44 10.31
C GLY A 508 -1.31 -3.61 11.57
N GLY A 509 -1.79 -4.23 12.65
CA GLY A 509 -1.92 -3.58 13.96
C GLY A 509 -0.53 -3.22 14.50
N LEU A 510 0.39 -4.17 14.39
CA LEU A 510 1.83 -3.97 14.49
C LEU A 510 2.53 -4.45 13.21
N TYR A 511 3.47 -3.65 12.71
CA TYR A 511 4.34 -3.99 11.59
C TYR A 511 5.82 -3.84 11.99
N MET A 512 6.67 -4.75 11.53
CA MET A 512 8.12 -4.73 11.71
C MET A 512 8.82 -5.18 10.42
N SER A 513 9.80 -4.40 9.94
CA SER A 513 10.71 -4.84 8.87
C SER A 513 12.09 -4.18 9.01
N SER A 514 13.14 -4.97 8.86
CA SER A 514 14.54 -4.62 9.07
C SER A 514 15.50 -5.31 8.08
N ARG A 515 15.16 -6.54 7.66
CA ARG A 515 15.93 -7.33 6.68
C ARG A 515 17.40 -7.51 7.07
N ASN A 516 17.64 -7.72 8.36
CA ASN A 516 18.97 -7.68 8.96
C ASN A 516 19.09 -8.69 10.10
N TYR A 517 19.96 -9.70 9.95
CA TYR A 517 20.09 -10.76 10.95
C TYR A 517 20.67 -10.35 12.31
N LEU A 518 21.17 -9.11 12.43
CA LEU A 518 21.62 -8.49 13.68
C LEU A 518 20.47 -7.88 14.51
N VAL A 519 19.31 -7.61 13.89
CA VAL A 519 18.12 -7.02 14.54
C VAL A 519 17.36 -8.14 15.25
N ARG A 520 17.50 -8.22 16.59
CA ARG A 520 17.07 -9.36 17.42
C ARG A 520 16.63 -8.91 18.82
N GLY A 521 16.08 -9.84 19.60
CA GLY A 521 15.76 -9.65 21.02
C GLY A 521 14.46 -8.89 21.29
N ASN A 522 13.73 -8.52 20.24
CA ASN A 522 12.49 -7.76 20.33
C ASN A 522 11.34 -8.61 20.90
N VAL A 523 10.52 -7.99 21.76
CA VAL A 523 9.40 -8.65 22.45
C VAL A 523 8.09 -7.92 22.19
N ILE A 524 7.08 -8.63 21.71
CA ILE A 524 5.70 -8.14 21.51
C ILE A 524 4.81 -8.99 22.42
N ARG A 525 4.31 -8.44 23.54
CA ARG A 525 3.55 -9.24 24.52
C ARG A 525 2.33 -8.57 25.12
N HIS A 526 1.29 -9.34 25.43
CA HIS A 526 0.14 -8.86 26.20
C HIS A 526 -0.59 -7.65 25.58
N ASN A 527 -0.56 -7.49 24.27
CA ASN A 527 -1.31 -6.46 23.56
C ASN A 527 -2.66 -7.03 23.06
N VAL A 528 -3.64 -6.16 22.84
CA VAL A 528 -4.91 -6.47 22.17
C VAL A 528 -4.95 -5.73 20.83
N PHE A 529 -5.08 -6.46 19.72
CA PHE A 529 -5.19 -5.93 18.36
C PHE A 529 -6.56 -6.28 17.78
N HIS A 530 -7.36 -5.30 17.37
CA HIS A 530 -8.68 -5.59 16.78
C HIS A 530 -9.16 -4.60 15.73
N HIS A 531 -10.11 -5.00 14.88
CA HIS A 531 -10.59 -4.20 13.75
C HIS A 531 -9.44 -3.67 12.88
N VAL A 532 -8.50 -4.56 12.56
CA VAL A 532 -7.27 -4.25 11.82
C VAL A 532 -7.53 -4.45 10.34
N GLY A 533 -8.36 -3.60 9.75
CA GLY A 533 -8.78 -3.69 8.35
C GLY A 533 -8.11 -2.66 7.45
N GLY A 534 -7.50 -3.10 6.34
CA GLY A 534 -6.98 -2.19 5.32
C GLY A 534 -8.00 -1.78 4.26
N PHE A 535 -7.65 -0.77 3.48
CA PHE A 535 -8.41 -0.30 2.31
C PHE A 535 -7.56 -0.30 1.05
N GLY A 536 -7.91 -1.15 0.10
CA GLY A 536 -7.05 -1.48 -1.03
C GLY A 536 -7.77 -2.09 -2.22
N LYS A 537 -7.03 -2.30 -3.32
CA LYS A 537 -7.57 -2.85 -4.56
C LYS A 537 -7.68 -4.36 -4.42
N ALA A 538 -8.87 -4.92 -4.66
CA ALA A 538 -9.15 -6.36 -4.55
C ALA A 538 -8.12 -7.25 -5.27
N ASN A 539 -7.52 -6.74 -6.35
CA ASN A 539 -6.29 -7.24 -6.91
C ASN A 539 -5.37 -6.06 -7.27
N SER A 540 -4.28 -5.87 -6.50
CA SER A 540 -3.31 -4.80 -6.73
C SER A 540 -2.54 -4.93 -8.06
N TRP A 541 -2.54 -6.12 -8.68
CA TRP A 541 -1.78 -6.48 -9.90
C TRP A 541 -2.61 -6.41 -11.18
N THR A 542 -3.92 -6.67 -11.12
CA THR A 542 -4.85 -6.59 -12.27
C THR A 542 -6.10 -5.82 -11.84
N PRO A 543 -6.02 -4.47 -11.75
CA PRO A 543 -6.94 -3.68 -10.94
C PRO A 543 -8.29 -3.36 -11.63
N VAL A 544 -8.43 -3.61 -12.93
CA VAL A 544 -9.67 -3.34 -13.68
C VAL A 544 -10.30 -4.63 -14.16
N GLN A 545 -11.59 -4.79 -13.89
CA GLN A 545 -12.43 -5.82 -14.50
C GLN A 545 -13.76 -5.17 -14.90
N ASN A 546 -14.17 -5.37 -16.15
CA ASN A 546 -15.41 -4.82 -16.73
C ASN A 546 -15.52 -3.29 -16.54
N GLY A 547 -14.41 -2.58 -16.74
CA GLY A 547 -14.29 -1.12 -16.55
C GLY A 547 -14.47 -0.62 -15.11
N ARG A 548 -14.40 -1.51 -14.11
CA ARG A 548 -14.53 -1.15 -12.68
C ARG A 548 -13.29 -1.56 -11.91
N VAL A 549 -12.95 -0.76 -10.91
CA VAL A 549 -11.94 -1.09 -9.90
C VAL A 549 -12.67 -1.46 -8.62
N LYS A 550 -12.53 -2.70 -8.18
CA LYS A 550 -13.05 -3.15 -6.89
C LYS A 550 -12.06 -2.75 -5.80
N PHE A 551 -12.50 -1.87 -4.90
CA PHE A 551 -11.85 -1.64 -3.63
C PHE A 551 -12.58 -2.39 -2.53
N GLU A 552 -11.86 -2.83 -1.51
CA GLU A 552 -12.42 -3.63 -0.42
C GLU A 552 -12.01 -3.05 0.93
N TYR A 553 -12.91 -3.16 1.90
CA TYR A 553 -12.63 -3.07 3.32
C TYR A 553 -13.40 -4.20 4.06
N PRO A 554 -12.85 -4.79 5.13
CA PRO A 554 -11.43 -4.79 5.47
C PRO A 554 -10.66 -5.61 4.43
N HIS A 555 -9.48 -5.14 4.02
CA HIS A 555 -8.69 -5.75 2.95
C HIS A 555 -7.19 -5.79 3.31
N PHE A 556 -6.50 -6.80 2.77
CA PHE A 556 -5.06 -7.08 2.85
C PHE A 556 -4.25 -6.49 4.03
N THR A 557 -4.61 -6.89 5.27
CA THR A 557 -3.91 -6.56 6.51
C THR A 557 -3.87 -7.71 7.53
N TRP A 558 -2.93 -7.62 8.47
CA TRP A 558 -2.64 -8.62 9.50
C TRP A 558 -2.65 -8.04 10.91
N GLY A 559 -2.80 -8.88 11.93
CA GLY A 559 -2.80 -8.41 13.33
C GLY A 559 -1.40 -7.99 13.78
N ILE A 560 -0.47 -8.96 13.81
CA ILE A 560 0.97 -8.75 13.99
C ILE A 560 1.69 -9.28 12.75
N TYR A 561 2.44 -8.41 12.08
CA TYR A 561 3.14 -8.68 10.83
C TYR A 561 4.64 -8.45 11.00
N LEU A 562 5.40 -9.55 10.88
CA LEU A 562 6.86 -9.52 10.75
C LEU A 562 7.20 -9.70 9.26
N ASP A 563 7.77 -8.65 8.63
CA ASP A 563 7.97 -8.54 7.18
C ASP A 563 9.43 -8.61 6.72
N ALA A 564 9.63 -9.16 5.53
CA ALA A 564 10.69 -10.09 5.16
C ALA A 564 12.16 -9.60 5.19
N PRO A 565 13.09 -10.33 5.87
CA PRO A 565 12.92 -11.28 6.99
C PRO A 565 13.28 -10.68 8.36
N GLU A 566 12.38 -10.81 9.33
CA GLU A 566 12.67 -10.54 10.75
C GLU A 566 13.11 -11.80 11.51
N VAL A 567 13.99 -11.62 12.50
CA VAL A 567 14.62 -12.74 13.19
C VAL A 567 14.71 -12.58 14.70
N GLY A 568 14.60 -13.70 15.43
CA GLY A 568 14.74 -13.72 16.89
C GLY A 568 13.71 -12.86 17.63
N VAL A 569 12.51 -12.66 17.05
CA VAL A 569 11.41 -11.91 17.68
C VAL A 569 10.58 -12.86 18.56
N THR A 570 10.18 -12.39 19.75
CA THR A 570 9.28 -13.11 20.66
C THR A 570 7.90 -12.46 20.68
N VAL A 571 6.89 -13.17 20.19
CA VAL A 571 5.48 -12.75 20.15
C VAL A 571 4.71 -13.58 21.17
N PHE A 572 4.46 -13.02 22.36
CA PHE A 572 3.99 -13.75 23.53
C PHE A 572 2.67 -13.22 24.12
N GLY A 573 1.62 -14.03 24.18
CA GLY A 573 0.48 -13.67 25.04
C GLY A 573 -0.36 -12.50 24.54
N ASN A 574 -0.45 -12.26 23.24
CA ASN A 574 -1.28 -11.22 22.63
C ASN A 574 -2.67 -11.76 22.25
N VAL A 575 -3.67 -10.88 22.10
CA VAL A 575 -5.05 -11.22 21.74
C VAL A 575 -5.43 -10.50 20.45
N LEU A 576 -5.95 -11.23 19.46
CA LEU A 576 -6.23 -10.70 18.13
C LEU A 576 -7.61 -11.13 17.62
N TYR A 577 -8.42 -10.20 17.14
CA TYR A 577 -9.75 -10.48 16.57
C TYR A 577 -10.15 -9.45 15.51
N SER A 578 -11.12 -9.76 14.64
CA SER A 578 -11.53 -8.88 13.52
C SER A 578 -10.34 -8.44 12.63
N VAL A 579 -9.62 -9.43 12.07
CA VAL A 579 -8.45 -9.25 11.18
C VAL A 579 -8.68 -9.99 9.86
N PRO A 580 -8.47 -9.38 8.67
CA PRO A 580 -8.94 -9.96 7.41
C PRO A 580 -8.04 -11.06 6.82
N VAL A 581 -6.70 -10.94 6.84
CA VAL A 581 -5.82 -11.93 6.18
C VAL A 581 -5.39 -13.03 7.14
N CYS A 582 -4.66 -12.70 8.20
CA CYS A 582 -4.49 -13.57 9.37
C CYS A 582 -4.05 -12.78 10.60
N GLY A 583 -4.33 -13.29 11.81
CA GLY A 583 -3.95 -12.65 13.06
C GLY A 583 -2.43 -12.50 13.19
N LEU A 584 -1.68 -13.57 12.94
CA LEU A 584 -0.23 -13.62 13.14
C LEU A 584 0.48 -13.99 11.84
N PHE A 585 1.43 -13.18 11.37
CA PHE A 585 2.12 -13.41 10.09
C PHE A 585 3.65 -13.33 10.20
N ASN A 586 4.30 -14.44 9.83
CA ASN A 586 5.74 -14.60 9.69
C ASN A 586 6.11 -14.64 8.19
N HIS A 587 6.31 -13.47 7.59
CA HIS A 587 6.63 -13.33 6.16
C HIS A 587 8.14 -13.33 5.96
N GLU A 588 8.67 -14.42 5.39
CA GLU A 588 10.04 -14.85 5.64
C GLU A 588 10.32 -14.84 7.16
N GLY A 589 11.59 -14.85 7.59
CA GLY A 589 11.93 -14.66 9.01
C GLY A 589 12.00 -15.93 9.86
N ARG A 590 13.06 -16.02 10.66
CA ARG A 590 13.58 -17.24 11.26
C ARG A 590 13.94 -17.07 12.73
N ASP A 591 14.01 -18.18 13.45
CA ASP A 591 14.28 -18.21 14.89
C ASP A 591 13.24 -17.38 15.72
N ASN A 592 12.04 -17.11 15.16
CA ASN A 592 10.96 -16.35 15.78
C ASN A 592 10.07 -17.26 16.65
N THR A 593 9.65 -16.78 17.82
CA THR A 593 8.81 -17.53 18.76
C THR A 593 7.42 -16.91 18.85
N TRP A 594 6.42 -17.64 18.38
CA TRP A 594 5.00 -17.28 18.42
C TRP A 594 4.30 -18.15 19.47
N GLU A 595 4.11 -17.60 20.67
CA GLU A 595 3.71 -18.38 21.85
C GLU A 595 2.57 -17.74 22.64
N ASN A 596 1.68 -18.54 23.22
CA ASN A 596 0.69 -18.07 24.20
C ASN A 596 -0.35 -17.06 23.65
N ASN A 597 -0.43 -16.85 22.34
CA ASN A 597 -1.35 -15.88 21.75
C ASN A 597 -2.76 -16.46 21.61
N ILE A 598 -3.77 -15.58 21.58
CA ILE A 598 -5.16 -15.89 21.31
C ILE A 598 -5.55 -15.24 19.99
N VAL A 599 -6.04 -16.01 19.01
CA VAL A 599 -6.67 -15.44 17.79
C VAL A 599 -8.12 -15.92 17.70
N ILE A 600 -9.03 -14.96 17.54
CA ILE A 600 -10.47 -15.19 17.47
C ILE A 600 -10.96 -14.86 16.05
N ASP A 601 -11.70 -15.79 15.44
CA ASP A 601 -12.52 -15.53 14.25
C ASP A 601 -11.79 -14.88 13.05
N ALA A 602 -10.50 -15.14 12.94
CA ALA A 602 -9.64 -14.81 11.81
C ALA A 602 -8.74 -16.02 11.48
N PRO A 603 -8.22 -16.15 10.24
CA PRO A 603 -7.16 -17.11 9.99
C PRO A 603 -6.03 -16.89 10.99
N GLY A 604 -5.66 -17.92 11.74
CA GLY A 604 -4.91 -17.78 12.98
C GLY A 604 -3.45 -17.38 12.75
N PHE A 605 -2.75 -18.18 11.95
CA PHE A 605 -1.33 -18.01 11.68
C PHE A 605 -0.98 -18.22 10.20
N ARG A 606 0.02 -17.50 9.72
CA ARG A 606 0.65 -17.75 8.42
C ARG A 606 2.17 -17.69 8.56
N ALA A 607 2.85 -18.66 7.97
CA ALA A 607 4.25 -18.53 7.59
C ALA A 607 4.35 -18.67 6.07
N SER A 608 5.09 -17.80 5.39
CA SER A 608 5.37 -17.98 3.96
C SER A 608 6.74 -17.46 3.58
N SER A 609 7.39 -18.17 2.67
CA SER A 609 8.56 -17.71 1.93
C SER A 609 8.18 -17.49 0.47
N GLY A 610 8.56 -16.33 -0.07
CA GLY A 610 8.50 -16.03 -1.50
C GLY A 610 9.72 -16.55 -2.27
N ASN A 611 10.64 -17.27 -1.61
CA ASN A 611 11.93 -17.70 -2.16
C ASN A 611 12.78 -16.53 -2.73
N TYR A 612 12.72 -15.35 -2.12
CA TYR A 612 13.52 -14.19 -2.55
C TYR A 612 15.02 -14.38 -2.17
N PRO A 613 15.92 -14.75 -3.09
CA PRO A 613 17.31 -15.09 -2.73
C PRO A 613 18.05 -13.83 -2.24
N ASP A 614 17.77 -12.72 -2.93
CA ASP A 614 18.29 -11.37 -2.70
C ASP A 614 18.06 -10.89 -1.25
N LEU A 615 16.92 -11.23 -0.63
CA LEU A 615 16.61 -10.82 0.75
C LEU A 615 17.46 -11.59 1.79
N ALA A 616 17.73 -12.86 1.53
CA ALA A 616 18.60 -13.66 2.39
C ALA A 616 20.07 -13.21 2.27
N GLU A 617 20.53 -12.89 1.05
CA GLU A 617 21.85 -12.29 0.82
C GLU A 617 21.96 -10.89 1.45
N GLN A 618 20.95 -10.04 1.27
CA GLN A 618 20.87 -8.72 1.91
C GLN A 618 21.00 -8.85 3.43
N SER A 619 20.23 -9.75 4.06
CA SER A 619 20.23 -9.96 5.51
C SER A 619 21.58 -10.48 6.03
N TYR A 620 22.20 -11.41 5.30
CA TYR A 620 23.54 -11.92 5.62
C TYR A 620 24.65 -10.88 5.40
N SER A 621 24.46 -9.92 4.48
CA SER A 621 25.43 -8.85 4.22
C SER A 621 25.66 -7.93 5.43
N TYR A 622 24.67 -7.79 6.34
CA TYR A 622 24.84 -7.04 7.59
C TYR A 622 25.78 -7.75 8.58
N LEU A 623 25.67 -9.08 8.71
CA LEU A 623 26.62 -9.87 9.51
C LEU A 623 28.05 -9.71 8.99
N LYS A 624 28.25 -9.82 7.68
CA LYS A 624 29.57 -9.59 7.04
C LYS A 624 30.12 -8.19 7.31
N ARG A 625 29.27 -7.16 7.28
CA ARG A 625 29.67 -5.77 7.60
C ARG A 625 30.13 -5.66 9.06
N ALA A 626 29.35 -6.20 10.01
CA ALA A 626 29.71 -6.20 11.43
C ALA A 626 31.01 -7.00 11.72
N GLN A 627 31.29 -8.05 10.94
CA GLN A 627 32.56 -8.77 11.05
C GLN A 627 33.74 -7.92 10.54
N ALA A 628 33.54 -7.19 9.44
CA ALA A 628 34.58 -6.36 8.82
C ALA A 628 34.88 -5.06 9.60
N ASP A 629 33.89 -4.45 10.24
CA ASP A 629 34.05 -3.25 11.08
C ASP A 629 34.41 -3.56 12.55
N GLY A 630 34.44 -4.85 12.93
CA GLY A 630 34.82 -5.30 14.26
C GLY A 630 33.73 -5.23 15.32
N THR A 631 32.48 -4.86 14.97
CA THR A 631 31.36 -4.85 15.93
C THR A 631 30.74 -6.24 16.20
N PHE A 632 30.95 -7.21 15.32
CA PHE A 632 30.32 -8.54 15.45
C PHE A 632 30.61 -9.30 16.75
N PRO A 633 31.81 -9.27 17.37
CA PRO A 633 32.05 -9.92 18.66
C PRO A 633 31.13 -9.44 19.79
N LEU A 634 30.75 -8.17 19.78
CA LEU A 634 29.80 -7.59 20.74
C LEU A 634 28.38 -8.16 20.51
N TYR A 635 27.94 -8.17 19.25
CA TYR A 635 26.68 -8.80 18.86
C TYR A 635 26.64 -10.28 19.21
N LEU A 636 27.74 -11.01 19.02
CA LEU A 636 27.85 -12.43 19.37
C LEU A 636 27.85 -12.67 20.90
N GLN A 637 28.43 -11.76 21.68
CA GLN A 637 28.39 -11.82 23.15
C GLN A 637 26.95 -11.64 23.67
N HIS A 638 26.22 -10.68 23.09
CA HIS A 638 24.86 -10.31 23.48
C HIS A 638 23.79 -11.27 22.94
N TYR A 639 23.96 -11.72 21.68
CA TYR A 639 23.15 -12.71 20.97
C TYR A 639 23.98 -13.97 20.59
N PRO A 640 24.23 -14.89 21.54
CA PRO A 640 25.06 -16.09 21.31
C PRO A 640 24.54 -17.00 20.20
N GLU A 641 23.25 -16.95 19.88
CA GLU A 641 22.67 -17.70 18.77
C GLU A 641 23.21 -17.26 17.40
N LEU A 642 23.82 -16.07 17.30
CA LEU A 642 24.51 -15.62 16.08
C LEU A 642 25.69 -16.53 15.71
N ALA A 643 26.23 -17.31 16.65
CA ALA A 643 27.29 -18.30 16.38
C ALA A 643 26.89 -19.28 15.25
N LYS A 644 25.59 -19.59 15.13
CA LYS A 644 25.03 -20.50 14.13
C LYS A 644 25.19 -20.03 12.68
N TYR A 645 25.53 -18.76 12.45
CA TYR A 645 25.69 -18.19 11.10
C TYR A 645 27.17 -18.02 10.68
N LEU A 646 28.14 -18.38 11.54
CA LEU A 646 29.57 -18.15 11.30
C LEU A 646 30.18 -19.10 10.28
N ASP A 647 30.07 -20.41 10.52
CA ASP A 647 30.83 -21.42 9.78
C ASP A 647 30.03 -22.03 8.61
N HIS A 648 28.70 -21.96 8.69
CA HIS A 648 27.77 -22.37 7.64
C HIS A 648 26.58 -21.39 7.60
N PRO A 649 26.32 -20.68 6.49
CA PRO A 649 25.31 -19.61 6.41
C PRO A 649 23.89 -20.16 6.13
N PRO A 650 23.40 -21.08 6.97
CA PRO A 650 23.11 -22.45 6.58
C PRO A 650 21.99 -22.58 5.54
N ALA A 651 22.30 -23.21 4.40
CA ALA A 651 21.34 -23.80 3.45
C ALA A 651 20.07 -22.97 3.11
N TYR A 652 20.18 -21.65 3.18
CA TYR A 652 19.20 -20.60 2.83
C TYR A 652 17.72 -20.94 3.06
N SER A 653 17.37 -21.41 4.26
CA SER A 653 15.98 -21.29 4.74
C SER A 653 15.82 -19.99 5.52
N THR A 654 14.87 -19.19 5.06
CA THR A 654 14.39 -17.97 5.73
C THR A 654 13.42 -18.26 6.87
N LEU A 655 12.85 -19.47 6.99
CA LEU A 655 11.80 -19.81 7.97
C LEU A 655 12.26 -20.75 9.12
N ALA A 656 13.47 -21.30 9.03
CA ALA A 656 13.96 -22.31 9.97
C ALA A 656 14.08 -21.83 11.44
N GLY A 657 13.89 -22.75 12.40
CA GLY A 657 14.07 -22.49 13.82
C GLY A 657 12.94 -21.71 14.49
N SER A 658 11.98 -21.20 13.71
CA SER A 658 10.78 -20.54 14.21
C SER A 658 9.77 -21.54 14.78
N LYS A 659 8.91 -21.08 15.69
CA LYS A 659 7.97 -21.91 16.45
C LYS A 659 6.61 -21.24 16.59
N PHE A 660 5.54 -22.00 16.39
CA PHE A 660 4.15 -21.64 16.69
C PHE A 660 3.59 -22.64 17.70
N VAL A 661 3.68 -22.30 18.99
CA VAL A 661 3.43 -23.23 20.10
C VAL A 661 2.57 -22.63 21.20
N ARG A 662 1.73 -23.44 21.85
CA ARG A 662 0.87 -22.97 22.97
C ARG A 662 -0.02 -21.78 22.60
N ASN A 663 -0.52 -21.68 21.38
CA ASN A 663 -1.49 -20.65 21.00
C ASN A 663 -2.93 -21.20 21.08
N ILE A 664 -3.90 -20.31 21.29
CA ILE A 664 -5.33 -20.62 21.25
C ILE A 664 -5.92 -20.00 19.99
N LEU A 665 -6.50 -20.82 19.11
CA LEU A 665 -7.36 -20.32 18.04
C LEU A 665 -8.80 -20.73 18.33
N TYR A 666 -9.71 -19.77 18.29
CA TYR A 666 -11.11 -19.98 18.66
C TYR A 666 -12.02 -19.41 17.58
N TYR A 667 -12.92 -20.26 17.09
CA TYR A 667 -13.87 -19.94 16.04
C TYR A 667 -15.29 -20.06 16.55
N THR A 668 -16.15 -19.14 16.10
CA THR A 668 -17.60 -19.18 16.28
C THR A 668 -18.29 -19.47 14.94
N PRO A 669 -19.58 -19.86 14.93
CA PRO A 669 -20.29 -20.17 13.67
C PRO A 669 -20.35 -18.98 12.70
N ASP A 670 -20.58 -17.77 13.24
CA ASP A 670 -20.78 -16.54 12.48
C ASP A 670 -19.54 -15.62 12.47
N GLY A 671 -18.67 -15.70 13.47
CA GLY A 671 -17.44 -14.91 13.49
C GLY A 671 -16.50 -15.35 12.37
N GLY A 672 -15.83 -14.38 11.75
CA GLY A 672 -14.98 -14.60 10.56
C GLY A 672 -15.74 -15.01 9.29
N LYS A 673 -17.08 -15.13 9.34
CA LYS A 673 -17.90 -15.58 8.21
C LYS A 673 -17.69 -14.73 6.96
N MET A 674 -17.59 -13.41 7.09
CA MET A 674 -17.31 -12.50 5.96
C MET A 674 -15.99 -12.83 5.24
N ILE A 675 -14.95 -13.27 5.95
CA ILE A 675 -13.68 -13.71 5.34
C ILE A 675 -13.83 -15.08 4.66
N ARG A 676 -14.61 -16.01 5.25
CA ARG A 676 -14.96 -17.29 4.62
C ARG A 676 -15.82 -17.11 3.35
N ASP A 677 -16.80 -16.22 3.40
CA ASP A 677 -17.71 -15.91 2.28
C ASP A 677 -16.95 -15.29 1.09
N ARG A 678 -15.92 -14.46 1.35
CA ARG A 678 -14.99 -13.95 0.33
C ARG A 678 -14.05 -15.02 -0.22
N ASN A 679 -13.88 -16.15 0.47
CA ASN A 679 -12.98 -17.25 0.09
C ASN A 679 -13.72 -18.61 0.09
N PRO A 680 -14.79 -18.77 -0.71
CA PRO A 680 -15.64 -19.97 -0.67
C PRO A 680 -14.88 -21.24 -1.06
N SER A 681 -13.78 -21.09 -1.81
CA SER A 681 -12.82 -22.14 -2.17
C SER A 681 -12.23 -22.86 -0.96
N TRP A 682 -12.17 -22.24 0.23
CA TRP A 682 -11.64 -22.89 1.42
C TRP A 682 -12.56 -24.02 1.92
N GLY A 683 -13.88 -23.94 1.66
CA GLY A 683 -14.86 -24.94 2.13
C GLY A 683 -14.84 -25.13 3.65
N GLY A 684 -14.56 -24.06 4.41
CA GLY A 684 -14.37 -24.10 5.85
C GLY A 684 -13.58 -22.89 6.38
N GLN A 685 -13.18 -22.96 7.65
CA GLN A 685 -12.30 -21.98 8.29
C GLN A 685 -10.83 -22.36 8.08
N LEU A 686 -10.08 -21.49 7.40
CA LEU A 686 -8.61 -21.60 7.35
C LEU A 686 -8.04 -21.29 8.74
N VAL A 687 -7.35 -22.25 9.36
CA VAL A 687 -6.77 -22.10 10.70
C VAL A 687 -5.35 -21.58 10.62
N TRP A 688 -4.47 -22.25 9.86
CA TRP A 688 -3.16 -21.69 9.53
C TRP A 688 -2.60 -22.24 8.22
N THR A 689 -1.64 -21.49 7.67
CA THR A 689 -0.94 -21.79 6.42
C THR A 689 0.57 -21.80 6.63
N TYR A 690 1.25 -22.81 6.12
CA TYR A 690 2.69 -22.80 5.92
C TYR A 690 3.01 -22.83 4.42
N SER A 691 3.79 -21.90 3.92
CA SER A 691 4.21 -21.85 2.51
C SER A 691 5.70 -21.56 2.38
N GLY A 692 6.52 -22.42 2.98
CA GLY A 692 7.97 -22.46 2.78
C GLY A 692 8.40 -23.58 1.83
N ARG A 693 9.71 -23.77 1.68
CA ARG A 693 10.27 -24.92 0.95
C ARG A 693 9.96 -26.21 1.72
N LYS A 694 9.80 -27.33 1.01
CA LYS A 694 9.47 -28.63 1.62
C LYS A 694 10.49 -29.05 2.69
N ASP A 695 11.78 -28.83 2.44
CA ASP A 695 12.87 -29.20 3.34
C ASP A 695 12.97 -28.29 4.58
N ASP A 696 12.30 -27.13 4.54
CA ASP A 696 12.26 -26.16 5.63
C ASP A 696 11.10 -26.44 6.61
N PHE A 697 10.06 -27.13 6.15
CA PHE A 697 8.87 -27.40 6.96
C PHE A 697 9.16 -28.18 8.24
N PRO A 698 10.04 -29.21 8.28
CA PRO A 698 10.44 -29.86 9.53
C PRO A 698 11.27 -28.97 10.48
N LEU A 699 11.77 -27.83 9.99
CA LEU A 699 12.56 -26.87 10.78
C LEU A 699 11.67 -25.78 11.41
N PHE A 700 10.39 -25.71 11.07
CA PHE A 700 9.40 -24.85 11.71
C PHE A 700 8.52 -25.71 12.62
N GLN A 701 8.45 -25.41 13.91
CA GLN A 701 7.68 -26.22 14.88
C GLN A 701 6.25 -25.69 15.02
N PHE A 702 5.25 -26.54 14.84
CA PHE A 702 3.86 -26.31 15.29
C PHE A 702 3.50 -27.37 16.34
N ASP A 703 3.21 -26.98 17.59
CA ASP A 703 2.88 -27.95 18.64
C ASP A 703 2.22 -27.36 19.91
N ASN A 704 1.53 -28.18 20.69
CA ASN A 704 0.85 -27.81 21.95
C ASN A 704 -0.18 -26.67 21.79
N ASN A 705 -0.76 -26.48 20.60
CA ASN A 705 -1.79 -25.48 20.33
C ASN A 705 -3.18 -25.99 20.74
N CYS A 706 -4.08 -25.10 21.17
CA CYS A 706 -5.48 -25.41 21.42
C CYS A 706 -6.33 -24.77 20.33
N VAL A 707 -7.02 -25.57 19.52
CA VAL A 707 -7.85 -25.07 18.43
C VAL A 707 -9.29 -25.46 18.70
N TYR A 708 -10.21 -24.50 18.58
CA TYR A 708 -11.65 -24.72 18.74
C TYR A 708 -12.40 -24.22 17.52
N GLY A 709 -13.31 -25.05 17.01
CA GLY A 709 -14.36 -24.63 16.09
C GLY A 709 -15.63 -25.43 16.32
N PRO A 710 -16.80 -24.90 15.93
CA PRO A 710 -18.08 -25.62 15.98
C PRO A 710 -18.02 -26.93 15.17
N PRO A 711 -18.77 -27.99 15.57
CA PRO A 711 -18.74 -29.28 14.87
C PRO A 711 -19.13 -29.22 13.39
N ASP A 712 -19.89 -28.21 12.99
CA ASP A 712 -20.39 -27.91 11.66
C ASP A 712 -19.48 -26.96 10.86
N LEU A 713 -18.40 -26.44 11.44
CA LEU A 713 -17.43 -25.57 10.78
C LEU A 713 -16.13 -26.35 10.45
N PRO A 714 -15.90 -26.79 9.20
CA PRO A 714 -14.71 -27.55 8.84
C PRO A 714 -13.43 -26.71 9.04
N LEU A 715 -12.50 -27.22 9.84
CA LEU A 715 -11.18 -26.61 10.03
C LEU A 715 -10.21 -27.05 8.91
N LYS A 716 -9.51 -26.08 8.32
CA LYS A 716 -8.67 -26.25 7.13
C LYS A 716 -7.25 -25.75 7.34
N PHE A 717 -6.29 -26.45 6.77
CA PHE A 717 -4.86 -26.15 6.87
C PHE A 717 -4.22 -26.18 5.48
N SER A 718 -3.26 -25.29 5.21
CA SER A 718 -2.63 -25.18 3.89
C SER A 718 -1.11 -25.34 3.95
N LEU A 719 -0.56 -26.03 2.94
CA LEU A 719 0.88 -26.10 2.63
C LEU A 719 1.28 -25.21 1.44
N THR A 720 0.39 -24.31 0.99
CA THR A 720 0.61 -23.39 -0.14
C THR A 720 0.12 -21.97 0.16
N ALA A 721 0.82 -20.95 -0.35
CA ALA A 721 0.48 -19.53 -0.16
C ALA A 721 -0.90 -19.17 -0.74
N SER A 722 -1.24 -19.78 -1.88
CA SER A 722 -2.59 -19.77 -2.45
C SER A 722 -3.27 -21.10 -2.10
N PRO A 723 -4.25 -21.12 -1.17
CA PRO A 723 -4.91 -22.36 -0.78
C PRO A 723 -5.76 -22.92 -1.92
N ASP A 724 -5.38 -24.08 -2.43
CA ASP A 724 -6.12 -24.83 -3.43
C ASP A 724 -7.12 -25.77 -2.72
N PRO A 725 -8.43 -25.74 -3.03
CA PRO A 725 -9.43 -26.60 -2.42
C PRO A 725 -9.05 -28.09 -2.41
N ALA A 726 -8.40 -28.57 -3.48
CA ALA A 726 -7.99 -29.96 -3.64
C ALA A 726 -6.71 -30.33 -2.87
N LYS A 727 -6.05 -29.35 -2.23
CA LYS A 727 -4.82 -29.51 -1.45
C LYS A 727 -4.94 -29.07 0.01
N LEU A 728 -6.12 -28.57 0.41
CA LEU A 728 -6.41 -28.21 1.80
C LEU A 728 -6.52 -29.46 2.67
N LEU A 729 -5.78 -29.48 3.77
CA LEU A 729 -5.75 -30.58 4.72
C LEU A 729 -6.83 -30.39 5.79
N SER A 730 -7.45 -31.49 6.22
CA SER A 730 -8.15 -31.57 7.49
C SER A 730 -7.16 -31.60 8.66
N TRP A 731 -7.66 -31.48 9.90
CA TRP A 731 -6.85 -31.62 11.12
C TRP A 731 -6.05 -32.93 11.17
N ASN A 732 -6.66 -34.04 10.77
CA ASN A 732 -6.02 -35.35 10.83
C ASN A 732 -4.91 -35.49 9.78
N GLU A 733 -5.13 -34.96 8.58
CA GLU A 733 -4.12 -34.94 7.51
C GLU A 733 -2.98 -33.97 7.84
N TRP A 734 -3.28 -32.83 8.46
CA TRP A 734 -2.25 -31.92 8.99
C TRP A 734 -1.35 -32.63 10.01
N ARG A 735 -1.91 -33.35 10.99
CA ARG A 735 -1.11 -34.10 11.98
C ARG A 735 -0.33 -35.27 11.38
N GLN A 736 -0.79 -35.85 10.28
CA GLN A 736 -0.02 -36.85 9.52
C GLN A 736 1.26 -36.27 8.87
N THR A 737 1.40 -34.95 8.77
CA THR A 737 2.65 -34.31 8.34
C THR A 737 3.76 -34.32 9.41
N GLY A 738 3.44 -34.74 10.64
CA GLY A 738 4.35 -34.78 11.79
C GLY A 738 4.29 -33.55 12.70
N GLN A 739 3.50 -32.54 12.33
CA GLN A 739 3.23 -31.35 13.15
C GLN A 739 2.07 -31.56 14.14
N ASP A 740 1.96 -30.69 15.15
CA ASP A 740 0.85 -30.64 16.11
C ASP A 740 0.57 -31.98 16.81
N ALA A 741 1.65 -32.69 17.16
CA ALA A 741 1.60 -33.98 17.84
C ALA A 741 0.85 -33.91 19.18
N HIS A 742 1.06 -32.84 19.96
CA HIS A 742 0.48 -32.64 21.29
C HIS A 742 -0.67 -31.61 21.32
N SER A 743 -0.99 -31.00 20.18
CA SER A 743 -2.07 -30.01 20.06
C SER A 743 -3.46 -30.66 20.14
N LEU A 744 -4.46 -29.89 20.59
CA LEU A 744 -5.80 -30.36 20.88
C LEU A 744 -6.86 -29.63 20.02
N LEU A 745 -7.85 -30.40 19.52
CA LEU A 745 -9.16 -29.84 19.18
C LEU A 745 -10.02 -29.85 20.44
N ALA A 746 -10.16 -28.70 21.10
CA ALA A 746 -10.91 -28.58 22.34
C ALA A 746 -11.32 -27.13 22.62
N ASP A 747 -12.47 -26.95 23.28
CA ASP A 747 -12.91 -25.65 23.80
C ASP A 747 -11.88 -25.14 24.84
N PRO A 748 -11.30 -23.94 24.68
CA PRO A 748 -10.37 -23.36 25.65
C PRO A 748 -11.04 -23.03 26.99
N LEU A 749 -12.36 -23.06 27.11
CA LEU A 749 -13.14 -22.73 28.31
C LEU A 749 -12.89 -21.28 28.77
N PHE A 750 -13.15 -20.33 27.86
CA PHE A 750 -13.17 -18.90 28.18
C PHE A 750 -14.26 -18.56 29.22
N VAL A 751 -14.06 -17.45 29.94
CA VAL A 751 -15.02 -16.95 30.95
C VAL A 751 -16.29 -16.45 30.26
N ASP A 752 -16.18 -15.47 29.36
CA ASP A 752 -17.30 -14.92 28.59
C ASP A 752 -16.84 -14.36 27.23
N PRO A 753 -16.58 -15.22 26.24
CA PRO A 753 -16.06 -14.80 24.94
C PRO A 753 -17.06 -13.94 24.14
N ALA A 754 -18.36 -14.00 24.45
CA ALA A 754 -19.38 -13.19 23.78
C ALA A 754 -19.26 -11.69 24.12
N ASN A 755 -18.69 -11.37 25.29
CA ASN A 755 -18.34 -10.01 25.70
C ASN A 755 -16.82 -9.75 25.65
N HIS A 756 -16.10 -10.50 24.82
CA HIS A 756 -14.64 -10.44 24.63
C HIS A 756 -13.79 -10.74 25.89
N ASP A 757 -14.35 -11.44 26.90
CA ASP A 757 -13.60 -11.91 28.07
C ASP A 757 -12.97 -13.29 27.81
N TYR A 758 -11.79 -13.24 27.18
CA TYR A 758 -10.99 -14.42 26.83
C TYR A 758 -10.08 -14.92 27.98
N ARG A 759 -10.40 -14.60 29.24
CA ARG A 759 -9.76 -15.24 30.40
C ARG A 759 -10.12 -16.72 30.42
N LEU A 760 -9.18 -17.61 30.74
CA LEU A 760 -9.44 -19.05 30.84
C LEU A 760 -10.00 -19.42 32.22
N LYS A 761 -10.90 -20.41 32.26
CA LYS A 761 -11.32 -21.11 33.47
C LYS A 761 -10.24 -22.10 33.95
N PRO A 762 -10.11 -22.41 35.25
CA PRO A 762 -9.05 -23.27 35.80
C PRO A 762 -8.93 -24.66 35.16
N GLU A 763 -10.05 -25.23 34.71
CA GLU A 763 -10.16 -26.54 34.08
C GLU A 763 -9.73 -26.60 32.61
N SER A 764 -9.43 -25.44 32.00
CA SER A 764 -9.09 -25.25 30.59
C SER A 764 -8.06 -26.26 30.06
N PRO A 765 -8.28 -26.87 28.87
CA PRO A 765 -7.29 -27.73 28.24
C PRO A 765 -6.04 -26.96 27.80
N ALA A 766 -6.16 -25.67 27.46
CA ALA A 766 -5.01 -24.85 27.06
C ALA A 766 -4.01 -24.68 28.21
N LEU A 767 -4.47 -24.50 29.45
CA LEU A 767 -3.61 -24.44 30.63
C LEU A 767 -2.80 -25.74 30.81
N LYS A 768 -3.37 -26.90 30.47
CA LYS A 768 -2.69 -28.22 30.53
C LYS A 768 -1.63 -28.39 29.44
N LEU A 769 -1.76 -27.69 28.32
CA LEU A 769 -0.73 -27.57 27.28
C LEU A 769 0.40 -26.58 27.65
N GLY A 770 0.32 -25.95 28.82
CA GLY A 770 1.29 -24.97 29.30
C GLY A 770 0.99 -23.53 28.89
N PHE A 771 -0.20 -23.23 28.36
CA PHE A 771 -0.66 -21.85 28.19
C PHE A 771 -0.71 -21.15 29.56
N LYS A 772 -0.25 -19.89 29.61
CA LYS A 772 -0.26 -19.02 30.77
C LYS A 772 -1.33 -17.96 30.61
N GLN A 773 -2.08 -17.68 31.68
CA GLN A 773 -3.13 -16.66 31.67
C GLN A 773 -2.57 -15.30 31.20
N ILE A 774 -3.27 -14.65 30.26
CA ILE A 774 -2.95 -13.28 29.85
C ILE A 774 -3.46 -12.30 30.93
N PRO A 775 -2.64 -11.35 31.40
CA PRO A 775 -3.01 -10.38 32.43
C PRO A 775 -3.86 -9.24 31.87
N PHE A 776 -5.11 -9.54 31.50
CA PHE A 776 -6.06 -8.58 30.91
C PHE A 776 -6.24 -7.30 31.73
N GLU A 777 -6.13 -7.39 33.06
CA GLU A 777 -6.25 -6.26 33.99
C GLU A 777 -5.15 -5.20 33.86
N LYS A 778 -4.10 -5.48 33.08
CA LYS A 778 -2.99 -4.55 32.81
C LYS A 778 -3.05 -3.93 31.42
N ILE A 779 -3.90 -4.44 30.52
CA ILE A 779 -3.89 -4.03 29.11
C ILE A 779 -4.66 -2.71 28.97
N GLY A 780 -4.04 -1.76 28.27
CA GLY A 780 -4.57 -0.43 27.99
C GLY A 780 -4.17 0.63 29.01
N PRO A 781 -4.72 1.85 28.87
CA PRO A 781 -4.45 2.97 29.75
C PRO A 781 -4.92 2.72 31.19
N TYR A 782 -4.24 3.35 32.15
CA TYR A 782 -4.54 3.27 33.58
C TYR A 782 -4.58 4.66 34.24
N GLN A 783 -5.24 4.75 35.39
CA GLN A 783 -5.35 6.00 36.14
C GLN A 783 -3.98 6.41 36.71
N ASP A 784 -3.50 7.59 36.35
CA ASP A 784 -2.21 8.15 36.80
C ASP A 784 -2.30 9.69 36.90
N GLU A 785 -1.46 10.33 37.73
CA GLU A 785 -1.41 11.80 37.83
C GLU A 785 -0.81 12.47 36.57
N LEU A 786 -0.03 11.71 35.79
CA LEU A 786 0.54 12.12 34.52
C LEU A 786 -0.45 11.94 33.35
N ARG A 787 -1.70 11.56 33.61
CA ARG A 787 -2.73 11.37 32.57
C ARG A 787 -3.49 12.66 32.28
N ALA A 788 -3.59 13.05 31.00
CA ALA A 788 -4.31 14.22 30.52
C ALA A 788 -5.84 14.13 30.77
N SER A 789 -6.40 12.93 30.68
CA SER A 789 -7.82 12.64 30.89
C SER A 789 -8.04 11.26 31.55
N TRP A 790 -9.01 11.16 32.47
CA TRP A 790 -9.42 9.88 33.07
C TRP A 790 -10.90 9.89 33.51
N PRO A 791 -11.68 8.81 33.26
CA PRO A 791 -11.36 7.70 32.36
C PRO A 791 -11.16 8.20 30.92
N VAL A 792 -10.43 7.43 30.11
CA VAL A 792 -10.30 7.74 28.68
C VAL A 792 -11.68 7.53 28.04
N VAL A 793 -12.15 8.55 27.33
CA VAL A 793 -13.36 8.49 26.51
C VAL A 793 -12.89 8.53 25.06
N GLU A 794 -13.10 7.44 24.33
CA GLU A 794 -12.71 7.39 22.92
C GLU A 794 -13.45 8.45 22.11
N ALA A 795 -12.68 9.24 21.35
CA ALA A 795 -13.19 10.15 20.34
C ALA A 795 -13.96 9.37 19.26
N PRO A 796 -15.07 9.91 18.74
CA PRO A 796 -15.73 9.33 17.57
C PRO A 796 -14.74 9.20 16.42
N GLY A 797 -14.69 8.02 15.79
CA GLY A 797 -13.84 7.71 14.65
C GLY A 797 -14.48 6.63 13.81
N ALA A 798 -13.67 5.74 13.22
CA ALA A 798 -14.13 4.60 12.45
C ALA A 798 -15.22 3.79 13.19
N SER A 799 -15.06 3.55 14.49
CA SER A 799 -16.06 2.88 15.34
C SER A 799 -17.49 3.46 15.24
N ALA A 800 -17.62 4.75 14.94
CA ALA A 800 -18.91 5.43 14.79
C ALA A 800 -19.52 5.33 13.38
N LEU A 801 -18.77 4.82 12.38
CA LEU A 801 -19.22 4.66 10.99
C LEU A 801 -20.06 3.38 10.75
N GLY A 802 -20.11 2.46 11.74
CA GLY A 802 -20.96 1.27 11.70
C GLY A 802 -20.20 -0.03 11.39
N ASP A 803 -20.89 -1.01 10.78
CA ASP A 803 -20.27 -2.27 10.37
C ASP A 803 -19.51 -2.10 9.04
N PHE A 804 -18.30 -2.65 9.00
CA PHE A 804 -17.27 -2.37 8.00
C PHE A 804 -17.15 -3.44 6.91
N THR A 805 -18.13 -4.31 6.71
CA THR A 805 -18.07 -5.37 5.68
C THR A 805 -18.14 -4.87 4.22
N THR A 806 -17.93 -3.58 3.97
CA THR A 806 -18.22 -2.92 2.69
C THR A 806 -17.21 -3.23 1.58
N GLU A 807 -17.67 -3.97 0.57
CA GLU A 807 -17.04 -3.97 -0.75
C GLU A 807 -17.49 -2.72 -1.53
N ARG A 808 -16.55 -2.02 -2.16
CA ARG A 808 -16.79 -0.73 -2.81
C ARG A 808 -16.32 -0.77 -4.27
N TYR A 809 -17.29 -0.77 -5.17
CA TYR A 809 -17.04 -0.83 -6.61
C TYR A 809 -17.00 0.57 -7.21
N PHE A 810 -15.79 1.08 -7.43
CA PHE A 810 -15.60 2.33 -8.14
C PHE A 810 -15.61 2.05 -9.65
N GLN A 811 -16.62 2.56 -10.34
CA GLN A 811 -16.65 2.55 -11.79
C GLN A 811 -15.64 3.57 -12.29
N LEU A 812 -14.77 3.19 -13.22
CA LEU A 812 -13.91 4.17 -13.87
C LEU A 812 -14.78 4.98 -14.86
N PRO A 813 -14.83 6.31 -14.74
CA PRO A 813 -15.54 7.15 -15.70
C PRO A 813 -15.12 6.83 -17.14
N GLY A 814 -16.12 6.73 -18.03
CA GLY A 814 -15.89 6.48 -19.45
C GLY A 814 -16.09 5.04 -19.92
N TYR A 815 -16.50 4.09 -19.06
CA TYR A 815 -16.92 2.75 -19.49
C TYR A 815 -18.36 2.40 -19.06
N GLU A 816 -19.22 2.18 -20.05
CA GLU A 816 -20.53 1.51 -19.94
C GLU A 816 -20.51 0.32 -20.92
N PRO A 817 -20.96 -0.89 -20.53
CA PRO A 817 -21.05 -2.03 -21.44
C PRO A 817 -22.03 -1.76 -22.58
N VAL A 818 -21.63 -2.06 -23.81
CA VAL A 818 -22.51 -1.96 -24.97
C VAL A 818 -23.49 -3.14 -24.96
N LYS A 819 -24.73 -2.94 -25.42
CA LYS A 819 -25.70 -4.03 -25.58
C LYS A 819 -25.20 -5.04 -26.62
N ALA A 820 -25.21 -6.33 -26.25
CA ALA A 820 -24.88 -7.40 -27.18
C ALA A 820 -25.90 -7.48 -28.32
N GLN A 821 -25.39 -7.36 -29.54
CA GLN A 821 -26.13 -7.58 -30.80
C GLN A 821 -25.23 -8.42 -31.70
N GLU A 822 -25.82 -9.38 -32.41
CA GLU A 822 -25.06 -10.32 -33.25
C GLU A 822 -24.52 -9.66 -34.52
N PHE A 823 -25.29 -8.74 -35.11
CA PHE A 823 -24.90 -7.95 -36.28
C PHE A 823 -25.26 -6.49 -36.02
N VAL A 824 -24.37 -5.56 -36.42
CA VAL A 824 -24.65 -4.12 -36.33
C VAL A 824 -24.18 -3.43 -37.62
N PRO A 825 -25.09 -2.99 -38.51
CA PRO A 825 -24.72 -2.68 -39.88
C PRO A 825 -24.01 -1.35 -40.12
N ARG A 826 -24.27 -0.27 -39.38
CA ARG A 826 -23.51 1.01 -39.43
C ARG A 826 -23.15 1.54 -40.86
N GLY A 827 -24.04 1.39 -41.84
CA GLY A 827 -23.81 1.82 -43.24
C GLY A 827 -23.30 0.71 -44.18
N GLY A 828 -23.00 -0.48 -43.65
CA GLY A 828 -22.75 -1.71 -44.39
C GLY A 828 -21.36 -1.80 -45.02
N ILE A 829 -21.25 -2.70 -46.00
CA ILE A 829 -20.04 -2.97 -46.78
C ILE A 829 -20.25 -2.62 -48.28
N PRO A 830 -20.53 -1.35 -48.62
CA PRO A 830 -21.03 -0.94 -49.93
C PRO A 830 -20.03 -1.16 -51.08
N HIS A 831 -18.73 -1.06 -50.84
CA HIS A 831 -17.72 -1.24 -51.89
C HIS A 831 -17.50 -2.73 -52.20
N PHE A 832 -17.44 -3.56 -51.15
CA PHE A 832 -17.41 -5.01 -51.29
C PHE A 832 -18.69 -5.53 -51.98
N ALA A 833 -19.87 -5.15 -51.48
CA ALA A 833 -21.16 -5.55 -52.05
C ALA A 833 -21.31 -5.08 -53.50
N GLY A 834 -20.90 -3.85 -53.81
CA GLY A 834 -20.92 -3.30 -55.17
C GLY A 834 -19.99 -4.04 -56.14
N LYS A 835 -18.78 -4.43 -55.72
CA LYS A 835 -17.87 -5.24 -56.54
C LYS A 835 -18.37 -6.67 -56.73
N LEU A 836 -18.93 -7.29 -55.68
CA LEU A 836 -19.53 -8.62 -55.72
C LEU A 836 -20.72 -8.67 -56.70
N ALA A 837 -21.67 -7.74 -56.57
CA ALA A 837 -22.80 -7.61 -57.50
C ALA A 837 -22.36 -7.32 -58.94
N ALA A 838 -21.29 -6.56 -59.12
CA ALA A 838 -20.67 -6.28 -60.43
C ALA A 838 -19.78 -7.41 -60.97
N LYS A 839 -19.66 -8.55 -60.24
CA LYS A 839 -18.84 -9.72 -60.62
C LYS A 839 -17.38 -9.38 -60.90
N LYS A 840 -16.84 -8.41 -60.15
CA LYS A 840 -15.44 -7.98 -60.27
C LYS A 840 -14.55 -8.82 -59.35
N PRO A 841 -13.24 -8.94 -59.65
CA PRO A 841 -12.29 -9.53 -58.73
C PRO A 841 -12.31 -8.82 -57.37
N LEU A 842 -12.22 -9.61 -56.30
CA LEU A 842 -12.30 -9.20 -54.91
C LEU A 842 -11.05 -9.66 -54.15
N THR A 843 -10.50 -8.79 -53.32
CA THR A 843 -9.50 -9.17 -52.31
C THR A 843 -10.08 -8.99 -50.91
N VAL A 844 -10.26 -10.09 -50.18
CA VAL A 844 -10.72 -10.08 -48.80
C VAL A 844 -9.56 -10.39 -47.88
N ALA A 845 -9.37 -9.57 -46.85
CA ALA A 845 -8.37 -9.75 -45.82
C ALA A 845 -9.00 -10.14 -44.47
N CYS A 846 -8.29 -10.95 -43.69
CA CYS A 846 -8.55 -11.16 -42.28
C CYS A 846 -7.29 -10.79 -41.49
N PHE A 847 -7.44 -9.79 -40.63
CA PHE A 847 -6.39 -9.26 -39.77
C PHE A 847 -6.75 -9.54 -38.32
N ALA A 848 -6.16 -10.60 -37.79
CA ALA A 848 -6.64 -11.22 -36.56
C ALA A 848 -5.51 -11.71 -35.67
N GLY A 849 -5.85 -12.05 -34.43
CA GLY A 849 -4.96 -12.69 -33.49
C GLY A 849 -5.46 -14.05 -33.02
N GLY A 850 -4.55 -14.78 -32.37
CA GLY A 850 -4.87 -15.96 -31.60
C GLY A 850 -5.41 -17.14 -32.43
N ASN A 851 -6.05 -18.05 -31.71
CA ASN A 851 -6.37 -19.39 -32.19
C ASN A 851 -7.63 -19.45 -33.07
N HIS A 852 -8.31 -18.32 -33.26
CA HIS A 852 -9.58 -18.24 -33.98
C HIS A 852 -9.37 -18.15 -35.48
N ALA A 853 -8.49 -17.27 -35.94
CA ALA A 853 -8.12 -17.21 -37.36
C ALA A 853 -7.35 -18.47 -37.81
N GLN A 854 -6.52 -19.06 -36.94
CA GLN A 854 -5.93 -20.40 -37.13
C GLN A 854 -6.94 -21.54 -37.06
N GLY A 855 -8.10 -21.30 -36.43
CA GLY A 855 -9.27 -22.14 -36.59
C GLY A 855 -9.61 -22.35 -38.07
N GLY A 856 -9.36 -21.36 -38.93
CA GLY A 856 -9.67 -21.47 -40.35
C GLY A 856 -11.14 -21.18 -40.66
N TRP A 857 -11.86 -20.50 -39.75
CA TRP A 857 -13.18 -19.93 -40.07
C TRP A 857 -13.09 -19.03 -41.30
N PHE A 858 -11.98 -18.30 -41.47
CA PHE A 858 -11.78 -17.42 -42.62
C PHE A 858 -11.59 -18.20 -43.91
N ALA A 859 -10.89 -19.34 -43.88
CA ALA A 859 -10.78 -20.23 -45.02
C ALA A 859 -12.14 -20.83 -45.38
N ALA A 860 -12.89 -21.32 -44.39
CA ALA A 860 -14.23 -21.87 -44.59
C ALA A 860 -15.23 -20.81 -45.12
N PHE A 861 -15.19 -19.58 -44.62
CA PHE A 861 -15.94 -18.44 -45.15
C PHE A 861 -15.55 -18.11 -46.59
N MET A 862 -14.26 -18.07 -46.91
CA MET A 862 -13.80 -17.78 -48.28
C MET A 862 -14.19 -18.89 -49.26
N ASP A 863 -14.19 -20.16 -48.84
CA ASP A 863 -14.65 -21.28 -49.66
C ASP A 863 -16.16 -21.29 -49.84
N ASP A 864 -16.93 -20.88 -48.84
CA ASP A 864 -18.37 -20.65 -48.93
C ASP A 864 -18.71 -19.45 -49.84
N LEU A 865 -17.98 -18.33 -49.73
CA LEU A 865 -18.09 -17.18 -50.62
C LEU A 865 -17.83 -17.58 -52.09
N ARG A 866 -16.78 -18.37 -52.35
CA ARG A 866 -16.47 -18.93 -53.68
C ARG A 866 -17.55 -19.88 -54.20
N LYS A 867 -18.18 -20.67 -53.34
CA LYS A 867 -19.29 -21.58 -53.72
C LYS A 867 -20.57 -20.82 -54.08
N ARG A 868 -20.86 -19.71 -53.38
CA ARG A 868 -22.04 -18.87 -53.65
C ARG A 868 -21.85 -17.91 -54.81
N HIS A 869 -20.62 -17.43 -55.02
CA HIS A 869 -20.25 -16.46 -56.04
C HIS A 869 -19.08 -16.95 -56.91
N PRO A 870 -19.22 -18.10 -57.62
CA PRO A 870 -18.17 -18.60 -58.51
C PRO A 870 -17.86 -17.64 -59.68
N GLU A 871 -18.75 -16.69 -59.96
CA GLU A 871 -18.58 -15.63 -60.95
C GLU A 871 -17.66 -14.47 -60.51
N ALA A 872 -17.30 -14.37 -59.23
CA ALA A 872 -16.43 -13.33 -58.70
C ALA A 872 -15.09 -13.93 -58.22
N GLU A 873 -14.01 -13.66 -58.97
CA GLU A 873 -12.66 -14.11 -58.61
C GLU A 873 -12.25 -13.54 -57.24
N SER A 874 -12.11 -14.40 -56.22
CA SER A 874 -11.95 -13.99 -54.82
C SER A 874 -10.64 -14.46 -54.19
N ARG A 875 -9.74 -13.50 -54.02
CA ARG A 875 -8.44 -13.65 -53.34
C ARG A 875 -8.60 -13.48 -51.83
N SER A 876 -8.00 -14.38 -51.07
CA SER A 876 -7.92 -14.33 -49.60
C SER A 876 -6.53 -13.87 -49.14
N VAL A 877 -6.47 -12.94 -48.18
CA VAL A 877 -5.27 -12.49 -47.48
C VAL A 877 -5.45 -12.80 -45.98
N LEU A 878 -4.73 -13.80 -45.48
CA LEU A 878 -4.83 -14.21 -44.07
C LEU A 878 -3.60 -13.70 -43.30
N ALA A 879 -3.80 -12.66 -42.51
CA ALA A 879 -2.81 -12.02 -41.65
C ALA A 879 -3.14 -12.27 -40.16
N ASP A 880 -3.21 -13.55 -39.77
CA ASP A 880 -3.26 -13.96 -38.36
C ASP A 880 -1.87 -13.95 -37.71
N ILE A 881 -1.83 -13.80 -36.38
CA ILE A 881 -0.62 -13.96 -35.57
C ILE A 881 -0.94 -14.71 -34.27
N HIS A 882 -0.01 -15.55 -33.81
CA HIS A 882 -0.21 -16.47 -32.69
C HIS A 882 1.00 -16.50 -31.74
N GLY A 883 0.87 -17.22 -30.62
CA GLY A 883 1.93 -17.31 -29.61
C GLY A 883 1.89 -16.17 -28.59
N GLY A 884 3.05 -15.58 -28.28
CA GLY A 884 3.21 -14.54 -27.24
C GLY A 884 2.97 -13.11 -27.76
N ALA A 885 2.86 -12.96 -29.07
CA ALA A 885 2.82 -11.72 -29.81
C ALA A 885 1.43 -11.51 -30.44
N ARG A 886 0.42 -11.20 -29.62
CA ARG A 886 -1.00 -11.12 -30.04
C ARG A 886 -1.69 -9.86 -29.52
N GLY A 887 -2.97 -9.70 -29.85
CA GLY A 887 -3.73 -8.48 -29.55
C GLY A 887 -3.52 -7.34 -30.56
N SER A 888 -4.37 -6.31 -30.48
CA SER A 888 -4.36 -5.17 -31.40
C SER A 888 -3.11 -4.31 -31.27
N GLY A 889 -2.65 -4.08 -30.03
CA GLY A 889 -1.47 -3.25 -29.73
C GLY A 889 -0.17 -3.80 -30.28
N PHE A 890 0.00 -5.12 -30.29
CA PHE A 890 1.10 -5.75 -31.01
C PHE A 890 0.90 -5.64 -32.52
N SER A 891 -0.30 -6.00 -33.00
CA SER A 891 -0.54 -6.24 -34.42
C SER A 891 -0.57 -4.97 -35.26
N LEU A 892 -0.96 -3.81 -34.73
CA LEU A 892 -1.06 -2.57 -35.52
C LEU A 892 0.18 -2.28 -36.39
N TYR A 893 1.39 -2.50 -35.86
CA TYR A 893 2.64 -2.22 -36.57
C TYR A 893 2.84 -3.04 -37.87
N ARG A 894 2.28 -4.26 -37.94
CA ARG A 894 2.36 -5.14 -39.12
C ARG A 894 1.25 -4.89 -40.15
N PHE A 895 0.23 -4.09 -39.82
CA PHE A 895 -0.96 -3.89 -40.67
C PHE A 895 -0.64 -3.38 -42.09
N ARG A 896 0.33 -2.47 -42.22
CA ARG A 896 0.77 -1.96 -43.54
C ARG A 896 1.36 -3.07 -44.42
N ASN A 897 2.22 -3.88 -43.82
CA ASN A 897 3.04 -4.87 -44.52
C ASN A 897 2.27 -6.18 -44.77
N GLU A 898 1.39 -6.60 -43.86
CA GLU A 898 0.67 -7.88 -44.00
C GLU A 898 -0.74 -7.72 -44.61
N VAL A 899 -1.31 -6.51 -44.66
CA VAL A 899 -2.67 -6.27 -45.17
C VAL A 899 -2.71 -5.19 -46.24
N LEU A 900 -2.32 -3.95 -45.92
CA LEU A 900 -2.57 -2.81 -46.83
C LEU A 900 -1.81 -2.91 -48.16
N GLN A 901 -0.63 -3.56 -48.19
CA GLN A 901 0.09 -3.82 -49.44
C GLN A 901 -0.73 -4.62 -50.47
N HIS A 902 -1.73 -5.39 -50.02
CA HIS A 902 -2.58 -6.22 -50.88
C HIS A 902 -3.84 -5.50 -51.39
N LYS A 903 -4.09 -4.26 -50.97
CA LYS A 903 -5.26 -3.43 -51.36
C LYS A 903 -6.60 -4.19 -51.22
N PRO A 904 -6.97 -4.61 -50.00
CA PRO A 904 -8.21 -5.34 -49.79
C PRO A 904 -9.45 -4.48 -50.01
N ASP A 905 -10.49 -5.10 -50.57
CA ASP A 905 -11.84 -4.54 -50.71
C ASP A 905 -12.64 -4.63 -49.41
N LEU A 906 -12.39 -5.70 -48.64
CA LEU A 906 -12.98 -5.97 -47.34
C LEU A 906 -11.89 -6.48 -46.40
N THR A 907 -11.79 -5.90 -45.20
CA THR A 907 -10.91 -6.39 -44.14
C THR A 907 -11.70 -6.69 -42.87
N PHE A 908 -11.68 -7.95 -42.44
CA PHE A 908 -12.10 -8.33 -41.09
C PHE A 908 -11.01 -8.02 -40.07
N VAL A 909 -11.38 -7.44 -38.93
CA VAL A 909 -10.47 -7.15 -37.81
C VAL A 909 -10.96 -7.90 -36.56
N ASP A 910 -10.16 -8.84 -36.04
CA ASP A 910 -10.53 -9.73 -34.92
C ASP A 910 -9.37 -9.84 -33.90
N PHE A 911 -9.36 -8.95 -32.91
CA PHE A 911 -8.46 -9.07 -31.74
C PHE A 911 -9.18 -8.90 -30.40
N ALA A 912 -10.50 -8.68 -30.38
CA ALA A 912 -11.23 -8.44 -29.14
C ALA A 912 -11.17 -9.64 -28.16
N SER A 913 -10.96 -10.87 -28.67
CA SER A 913 -10.71 -12.06 -27.84
C SER A 913 -9.28 -12.15 -27.28
N ASP A 914 -8.30 -11.49 -27.88
CA ASP A 914 -6.94 -11.38 -27.36
C ASP A 914 -6.79 -10.19 -26.41
N ASP A 915 -7.49 -9.09 -26.69
CA ASP A 915 -7.46 -7.85 -25.92
C ASP A 915 -8.31 -7.90 -24.64
N THR A 916 -8.85 -9.06 -24.22
CA THR A 916 -9.72 -9.18 -23.02
C THR A 916 -9.06 -8.79 -21.70
N GLU A 917 -7.73 -8.76 -21.67
CA GLU A 917 -6.91 -8.37 -20.50
C GLU A 917 -6.38 -6.92 -20.65
N THR A 918 -6.76 -6.23 -21.73
CA THR A 918 -6.34 -4.86 -22.06
C THR A 918 -7.51 -3.89 -21.82
N GLY A 919 -7.29 -2.85 -21.01
CA GLY A 919 -8.32 -1.84 -20.75
C GLY A 919 -8.67 -1.00 -21.98
N ALA A 920 -9.92 -0.54 -22.06
CA ALA A 920 -10.45 0.16 -23.24
C ALA A 920 -9.60 1.37 -23.71
N GLU A 921 -9.03 2.17 -22.79
CA GLU A 921 -8.15 3.30 -23.11
C GLU A 921 -6.81 2.90 -23.75
N SER A 922 -6.39 1.63 -23.64
CA SER A 922 -5.26 1.06 -24.38
C SER A 922 -5.68 0.42 -25.71
N ILE A 923 -6.92 -0.07 -25.83
CA ILE A 923 -7.49 -0.61 -27.07
C ILE A 923 -7.80 0.51 -28.07
N TRP A 924 -8.35 1.64 -27.63
CA TRP A 924 -8.79 2.69 -28.57
C TRP A 924 -7.65 3.24 -29.43
N PRO A 925 -6.47 3.63 -28.91
CA PRO A 925 -5.38 4.14 -29.73
C PRO A 925 -4.87 3.13 -30.77
N THR A 926 -4.89 1.84 -30.45
CA THR A 926 -4.36 0.76 -31.31
C THR A 926 -5.33 0.43 -32.44
N VAL A 927 -6.60 0.20 -32.13
CA VAL A 927 -7.63 -0.15 -33.11
C VAL A 927 -7.99 1.06 -33.98
N GLU A 928 -8.03 2.27 -33.40
CA GLU A 928 -8.16 3.50 -34.18
C GLU A 928 -6.99 3.65 -35.17
N GLY A 929 -5.78 3.26 -34.76
CA GLY A 929 -4.63 3.17 -35.64
C GLY A 929 -4.90 2.30 -36.87
N ILE A 930 -5.56 1.14 -36.73
CA ILE A 930 -5.90 0.24 -37.84
C ILE A 930 -6.88 0.95 -38.80
N VAL A 931 -7.97 1.51 -38.26
CA VAL A 931 -9.01 2.20 -39.04
C VAL A 931 -8.42 3.36 -39.85
N ARG A 932 -7.66 4.23 -39.18
CA ARG A 932 -7.07 5.43 -39.79
C ARG A 932 -5.98 5.08 -40.80
N GLN A 933 -5.21 4.02 -40.58
CA GLN A 933 -4.24 3.55 -41.57
C GLN A 933 -4.92 2.96 -42.82
N ALA A 934 -6.01 2.19 -42.65
CA ALA A 934 -6.76 1.66 -43.78
C ALA A 934 -7.31 2.78 -44.67
N TRP A 935 -8.09 3.69 -44.11
CA TRP A 935 -8.74 4.75 -44.91
C TRP A 935 -7.82 5.89 -45.35
N ARG A 936 -6.61 6.03 -44.79
CA ARG A 936 -5.53 6.84 -45.38
C ARG A 936 -4.89 6.17 -46.61
N ALA A 937 -4.85 4.83 -46.64
CA ALA A 937 -4.27 4.07 -47.76
C ALA A 937 -5.27 3.89 -48.91
N ASP A 938 -6.50 3.50 -48.59
CA ASP A 938 -7.63 3.40 -49.51
C ASP A 938 -8.95 3.65 -48.76
N ALA A 939 -9.61 4.77 -49.08
CA ALA A 939 -10.90 5.13 -48.48
C ALA A 939 -12.07 4.24 -48.95
N THR A 940 -11.85 3.37 -49.93
CA THR A 940 -12.83 2.41 -50.46
C THR A 940 -12.73 1.01 -49.86
N THR A 941 -11.70 0.72 -49.05
CA THR A 941 -11.64 -0.51 -48.25
C THR A 941 -12.74 -0.50 -47.20
N ASP A 942 -13.65 -1.47 -47.27
CA ASP A 942 -14.61 -1.73 -46.20
C ASP A 942 -13.93 -2.47 -45.03
N LEU A 943 -14.24 -2.05 -43.82
CA LEU A 943 -13.76 -2.67 -42.57
C LEU A 943 -14.94 -3.31 -41.87
N VAL A 944 -14.76 -4.50 -41.31
CA VAL A 944 -15.73 -5.17 -40.42
C VAL A 944 -15.01 -5.58 -39.16
N PHE A 945 -15.53 -5.17 -38.00
CA PHE A 945 -15.05 -5.70 -36.72
C PHE A 945 -15.72 -7.05 -36.44
N VAL A 946 -14.91 -8.08 -36.20
CA VAL A 946 -15.40 -9.41 -35.85
C VAL A 946 -15.00 -9.71 -34.42
N TYR A 947 -15.95 -10.21 -33.62
CA TYR A 947 -15.71 -10.53 -32.22
C TYR A 947 -15.84 -12.04 -32.01
N ALA A 948 -14.72 -12.74 -32.10
CA ALA A 948 -14.67 -14.15 -31.74
C ALA A 948 -14.87 -14.36 -30.23
N PHE A 949 -15.51 -15.47 -29.88
CA PHE A 949 -15.78 -15.86 -28.50
C PHE A 949 -14.54 -16.45 -27.80
N LYS A 950 -14.31 -16.06 -26.55
CA LYS A 950 -13.36 -16.67 -25.61
C LYS A 950 -14.12 -17.09 -24.35
N ALA A 951 -13.77 -18.24 -23.77
CA ALA A 951 -14.40 -18.73 -22.53
C ALA A 951 -14.29 -17.69 -21.39
N GLY A 952 -15.36 -17.56 -20.60
CA GLY A 952 -15.57 -16.50 -19.61
C GLY A 952 -16.49 -15.37 -20.11
N MET A 953 -16.50 -15.09 -21.42
CA MET A 953 -17.35 -14.05 -22.02
C MET A 953 -18.85 -14.36 -21.94
N GLU A 954 -19.25 -15.63 -21.84
CA GLU A 954 -20.65 -16.05 -21.77
C GLU A 954 -21.41 -15.42 -20.60
N THR A 955 -20.71 -15.04 -19.53
CA THR A 955 -21.30 -14.41 -18.34
C THR A 955 -21.88 -13.02 -18.61
N ASP A 956 -21.31 -12.25 -19.54
CA ASP A 956 -21.83 -10.93 -19.94
C ASP A 956 -22.83 -11.04 -21.09
N TYR A 957 -22.60 -11.95 -22.04
CA TYR A 957 -23.59 -12.27 -23.08
C TYR A 957 -24.92 -12.80 -22.49
N ALA A 958 -24.87 -13.55 -21.39
CA ALA A 958 -26.07 -14.00 -20.66
C ALA A 958 -26.90 -12.84 -20.07
N LYS A 959 -26.27 -11.68 -19.80
CA LYS A 959 -26.93 -10.44 -19.37
C LYS A 959 -27.40 -9.58 -20.55
N GLY A 960 -27.10 -9.98 -21.79
CA GLY A 960 -27.34 -9.18 -23.00
C GLY A 960 -26.32 -8.06 -23.22
N LEU A 961 -25.11 -8.17 -22.66
CA LEU A 961 -24.05 -7.17 -22.72
C LEU A 961 -22.81 -7.69 -23.45
N CYS A 962 -22.08 -6.80 -24.11
CA CYS A 962 -20.79 -7.08 -24.70
C CYS A 962 -19.69 -7.11 -23.62
N PRO A 963 -18.75 -8.08 -23.65
CA PRO A 963 -17.52 -8.05 -22.85
C PRO A 963 -16.71 -6.75 -23.04
N GLU A 964 -15.80 -6.43 -22.12
CA GLU A 964 -15.08 -5.14 -22.09
C GLU A 964 -14.37 -4.79 -23.41
N ALA A 965 -13.54 -5.68 -23.93
CA ALA A 965 -12.86 -5.46 -25.21
C ALA A 965 -13.86 -5.23 -26.35
N VAL A 966 -14.93 -6.03 -26.43
CA VAL A 966 -15.97 -5.88 -27.45
C VAL A 966 -16.69 -4.53 -27.32
N SER A 967 -17.02 -4.10 -26.11
CA SER A 967 -17.62 -2.79 -25.82
C SER A 967 -16.70 -1.63 -26.21
N ALA A 968 -15.38 -1.78 -26.07
CA ALA A 968 -14.41 -0.79 -26.53
C ALA A 968 -14.42 -0.67 -28.06
N TYR A 969 -14.40 -1.80 -28.78
CA TYR A 969 -14.48 -1.84 -30.25
C TYR A 969 -15.79 -1.26 -30.77
N GLU A 970 -16.93 -1.64 -30.20
CA GLU A 970 -18.26 -1.16 -30.61
C GLU A 970 -18.39 0.37 -30.54
N ARG A 971 -17.83 1.00 -29.50
CA ARG A 971 -17.87 2.46 -29.34
C ARG A 971 -16.96 3.19 -30.34
N LEU A 972 -15.83 2.58 -30.69
CA LEU A 972 -14.98 3.08 -31.78
C LEU A 972 -15.67 2.89 -33.14
N ALA A 973 -16.39 1.78 -33.31
CA ALA A 973 -17.18 1.48 -34.49
C ALA A 973 -18.35 2.45 -34.67
N ASP A 974 -19.00 2.89 -33.60
CA ASP A 974 -20.02 3.96 -33.64
C ASP A 974 -19.41 5.30 -34.09
N HIS A 975 -18.23 5.68 -33.59
CA HIS A 975 -17.55 6.92 -33.98
C HIS A 975 -17.14 6.96 -35.46
N TYR A 976 -16.76 5.81 -36.02
CA TYR A 976 -16.29 5.71 -37.41
C TYR A 976 -17.30 5.13 -38.40
N GLY A 977 -18.47 4.66 -37.95
CA GLY A 977 -19.45 3.99 -38.82
C GLY A 977 -18.94 2.66 -39.39
N ILE A 978 -18.37 1.81 -38.53
CA ILE A 978 -17.77 0.52 -38.93
C ILE A 978 -18.76 -0.61 -38.62
N PRO A 979 -19.21 -1.41 -39.59
CA PRO A 979 -20.04 -2.59 -39.33
C PRO A 979 -19.36 -3.63 -38.43
N SER A 980 -20.13 -4.39 -37.67
CA SER A 980 -19.60 -5.46 -36.83
C SER A 980 -20.42 -6.75 -36.83
N ILE A 981 -19.72 -7.86 -36.53
CA ILE A 981 -20.26 -9.22 -36.41
C ILE A 981 -19.77 -9.81 -35.08
N ASN A 982 -20.71 -10.09 -34.17
CA ASN A 982 -20.44 -10.58 -32.82
C ASN A 982 -20.75 -12.09 -32.70
N LEU A 983 -19.73 -12.91 -32.92
CA LEU A 983 -19.86 -14.38 -32.88
C LEU A 983 -20.17 -14.89 -31.46
N GLY A 984 -19.77 -14.13 -30.44
CA GLY A 984 -20.03 -14.44 -29.03
C GLY A 984 -21.51 -14.52 -28.70
N CYS A 985 -22.36 -13.71 -29.34
CA CYS A 985 -23.81 -13.77 -29.19
C CYS A 985 -24.37 -15.15 -29.54
N ARG A 986 -23.99 -15.72 -30.70
CA ARG A 986 -24.47 -17.03 -31.17
C ARG A 986 -23.89 -18.17 -30.34
N VAL A 987 -22.59 -18.12 -30.01
CA VAL A 987 -21.93 -19.13 -29.16
C VAL A 987 -22.55 -19.20 -27.77
N ALA A 988 -22.70 -18.06 -27.09
CA ALA A 988 -23.26 -18.01 -25.74
C ALA A 988 -24.75 -18.43 -25.72
N ALA A 989 -25.52 -18.07 -26.74
CA ALA A 989 -26.91 -18.52 -26.86
C ALA A 989 -27.01 -20.05 -27.03
N LEU A 990 -26.20 -20.66 -27.92
CA LEU A 990 -26.19 -22.11 -28.11
C LEU A 990 -25.72 -22.86 -26.85
N ALA A 991 -24.73 -22.32 -26.13
CA ALA A 991 -24.23 -22.91 -24.89
C ALA A 991 -25.27 -22.87 -23.76
N ARG A 992 -25.90 -21.71 -23.54
CA ARG A 992 -27.01 -21.55 -22.57
C ARG A 992 -28.18 -22.47 -22.87
N ASP A 993 -28.49 -22.67 -24.16
CA ASP A 993 -29.56 -23.56 -24.61
C ASP A 993 -29.18 -25.06 -24.57
N GLY A 994 -27.97 -25.43 -24.12
CA GLY A 994 -27.48 -26.81 -24.07
C GLY A 994 -27.16 -27.44 -25.43
N LYS A 995 -27.10 -26.64 -26.50
CA LYS A 995 -26.88 -27.05 -27.90
C LYS A 995 -25.40 -27.05 -28.31
N LEU A 996 -24.52 -26.54 -27.45
CA LEU A 996 -23.07 -26.44 -27.67
C LEU A 996 -22.35 -26.57 -26.32
N LEU A 997 -21.36 -27.44 -26.22
CA LEU A 997 -20.47 -27.49 -25.05
C LEU A 997 -19.30 -26.53 -25.26
N LEU A 998 -19.10 -25.55 -24.37
CA LEU A 998 -18.00 -24.58 -24.52
C LEU A 998 -16.61 -25.24 -24.47
N GLN A 999 -16.46 -26.25 -23.61
CA GLN A 999 -15.27 -27.07 -23.54
C GLN A 999 -15.65 -28.51 -23.14
N ALA A 1000 -14.99 -29.50 -23.76
CA ALA A 1000 -15.07 -30.91 -23.37
C ALA A 1000 -13.82 -31.65 -23.86
N THR A 1001 -13.37 -32.68 -23.15
CA THR A 1001 -12.23 -33.50 -23.57
C THR A 1001 -12.51 -34.23 -24.89
N PRO A 1002 -11.47 -34.68 -25.63
CA PRO A 1002 -11.65 -35.43 -26.87
C PRO A 1002 -12.47 -36.72 -26.74
N ASP A 1003 -12.65 -37.28 -25.55
CA ASP A 1003 -13.44 -38.49 -25.33
C ASP A 1003 -14.88 -38.20 -24.89
N GLU A 1004 -15.12 -37.13 -24.13
CA GLU A 1004 -16.46 -36.58 -23.90
C GLU A 1004 -17.09 -36.11 -25.22
N ALA A 1005 -16.30 -35.46 -26.07
CA ALA A 1005 -16.71 -35.00 -27.41
C ALA A 1005 -17.15 -36.12 -28.38
N LYS A 1006 -16.81 -37.39 -28.08
CA LYS A 1006 -17.17 -38.56 -28.90
C LYS A 1006 -18.35 -39.36 -28.35
N GLN A 1007 -18.93 -38.97 -27.21
CA GLN A 1007 -20.03 -39.74 -26.62
C GLN A 1007 -21.29 -39.69 -27.51
N PRO A 1008 -22.00 -40.82 -27.72
CA PRO A 1008 -23.21 -40.84 -28.55
C PRO A 1008 -24.26 -39.86 -28.04
N GLY A 1009 -24.66 -38.90 -28.88
CA GLY A 1009 -25.66 -37.88 -28.54
C GLY A 1009 -25.11 -36.64 -27.80
N ALA A 1010 -23.79 -36.53 -27.60
CA ALA A 1010 -23.18 -35.31 -27.08
C ALA A 1010 -23.42 -34.11 -28.03
N PRO A 1011 -23.72 -32.90 -27.52
CA PRO A 1011 -23.76 -31.70 -28.34
C PRO A 1011 -22.39 -31.40 -28.97
N PRO A 1012 -22.33 -30.66 -30.10
CA PRO A 1012 -21.07 -30.16 -30.64
C PRO A 1012 -20.24 -29.42 -29.58
N VAL A 1013 -18.93 -29.61 -29.62
CA VAL A 1013 -17.99 -28.99 -28.68
C VAL A 1013 -17.32 -27.79 -29.34
N PHE A 1014 -17.20 -26.66 -28.65
CA PHE A 1014 -16.59 -25.45 -29.17
C PHE A 1014 -15.06 -25.53 -29.17
N SER A 1015 -14.44 -25.97 -28.06
CA SER A 1015 -13.00 -26.23 -27.94
C SER A 1015 -12.71 -27.52 -27.16
N THR A 1016 -11.71 -28.29 -27.58
CA THR A 1016 -11.32 -29.55 -26.91
C THR A 1016 -10.18 -29.40 -25.90
N ASP A 1017 -9.48 -28.28 -25.94
CA ASP A 1017 -8.31 -27.95 -25.10
C ASP A 1017 -8.47 -26.60 -24.38
N GLY A 1018 -9.57 -25.88 -24.64
CA GLY A 1018 -9.80 -24.52 -24.13
C GLY A 1018 -9.02 -23.45 -24.90
N VAL A 1019 -8.31 -23.82 -25.97
CA VAL A 1019 -7.33 -22.99 -26.67
C VAL A 1019 -7.71 -22.85 -28.15
N TYR A 1020 -7.95 -23.95 -28.87
CA TYR A 1020 -8.29 -23.97 -30.30
C TYR A 1020 -9.76 -24.31 -30.56
N THR A 1021 -10.30 -23.79 -31.67
CA THR A 1021 -11.67 -24.11 -32.13
C THR A 1021 -11.75 -25.49 -32.76
N SER A 1022 -12.81 -26.23 -32.42
CA SER A 1022 -13.12 -27.53 -33.03
C SER A 1022 -13.58 -27.40 -34.49
N ALA A 1023 -13.74 -28.54 -35.20
CA ALA A 1023 -14.36 -28.58 -36.52
C ALA A 1023 -15.76 -27.89 -36.53
N ALA A 1024 -16.62 -28.24 -35.58
CA ALA A 1024 -17.97 -27.69 -35.49
C ALA A 1024 -17.99 -26.19 -35.15
N ALA A 1025 -17.05 -25.71 -34.33
CA ALA A 1025 -16.93 -24.28 -34.04
C ALA A 1025 -16.52 -23.46 -35.27
N LYS A 1026 -15.68 -24.02 -36.15
CA LYS A 1026 -15.24 -23.38 -37.40
C LYS A 1026 -16.40 -23.23 -38.38
N GLU A 1027 -17.24 -24.26 -38.51
CA GLU A 1027 -18.46 -24.22 -39.33
C GLU A 1027 -19.49 -23.24 -38.76
N LEU A 1028 -19.69 -23.23 -37.43
CA LEU A 1028 -20.56 -22.28 -36.74
C LEU A 1028 -20.12 -20.83 -36.99
N TYR A 1029 -18.82 -20.53 -36.88
CA TYR A 1029 -18.26 -19.21 -37.18
C TYR A 1029 -18.40 -18.84 -38.65
N ALA A 1030 -18.05 -19.73 -39.58
CA ALA A 1030 -18.19 -19.47 -41.01
C ALA A 1030 -19.65 -19.16 -41.39
N GLY A 1031 -20.61 -19.91 -40.83
CA GLY A 1031 -22.04 -19.66 -41.00
C GLY A 1031 -22.50 -18.31 -40.43
N ALA A 1032 -22.12 -17.98 -39.20
CA ALA A 1032 -22.48 -16.70 -38.58
C ALA A 1032 -21.88 -15.49 -39.33
N ILE A 1033 -20.66 -15.62 -39.86
CA ILE A 1033 -20.02 -14.57 -40.66
C ILE A 1033 -20.65 -14.47 -42.05
N ALA A 1034 -21.03 -15.59 -42.66
CA ALA A 1034 -21.82 -15.61 -43.89
C ALA A 1034 -23.17 -14.88 -43.74
N ASP A 1035 -23.91 -15.17 -42.67
CA ASP A 1035 -25.18 -14.48 -42.35
C ASP A 1035 -24.94 -12.97 -42.15
N GLY A 1036 -23.95 -12.63 -41.31
CA GLY A 1036 -23.59 -11.25 -41.04
C GLY A 1036 -23.18 -10.48 -42.30
N VAL A 1037 -22.27 -11.02 -43.12
CA VAL A 1037 -21.85 -10.39 -44.39
C VAL A 1037 -23.04 -10.17 -45.33
N ALA A 1038 -24.02 -11.09 -45.37
CA ALA A 1038 -25.24 -10.90 -46.16
C ALA A 1038 -26.11 -9.76 -45.60
N GLU A 1039 -26.29 -9.66 -44.29
CA GLU A 1039 -27.02 -8.56 -43.63
C GLU A 1039 -26.30 -7.20 -43.81
N LEU A 1040 -24.98 -7.17 -43.63
CA LEU A 1040 -24.13 -6.00 -43.83
C LEU A 1040 -24.15 -5.51 -45.29
N ALA A 1041 -24.24 -6.43 -46.26
CA ALA A 1041 -24.40 -6.09 -47.67
C ALA A 1041 -25.83 -5.62 -48.00
N ALA A 1042 -26.85 -6.22 -47.40
CA ALA A 1042 -28.25 -5.81 -47.57
C ALA A 1042 -28.55 -4.45 -46.96
N GLY A 1043 -27.89 -4.09 -45.85
CA GLY A 1043 -27.98 -2.77 -45.21
C GLY A 1043 -27.37 -1.62 -46.02
N ALA A 1044 -26.64 -1.89 -47.11
CA ALA A 1044 -26.00 -0.89 -47.97
C ALA A 1044 -26.97 -0.24 -48.97
N THR A 1045 -28.11 0.30 -48.51
CA THR A 1045 -29.15 0.85 -49.39
C THR A 1045 -28.95 2.32 -49.76
N GLY A 1046 -28.68 2.58 -51.03
CA GLY A 1046 -29.31 3.67 -51.78
C GLY A 1046 -28.76 5.09 -51.65
N THR A 1047 -27.85 5.40 -50.72
CA THR A 1047 -27.11 6.67 -50.70
C THR A 1047 -25.62 6.36 -50.81
N PRO A 1048 -24.86 6.99 -51.73
CA PRO A 1048 -23.40 6.96 -51.62
C PRO A 1048 -23.06 7.56 -50.25
N ALA A 1049 -22.32 6.84 -49.41
CA ALA A 1049 -21.68 7.48 -48.27
C ALA A 1049 -20.94 8.71 -48.82
N PRO A 1050 -21.18 9.92 -48.29
CA PRO A 1050 -20.59 11.14 -48.82
C PRO A 1050 -19.09 10.90 -48.89
N GLU A 1051 -18.50 11.06 -50.09
CA GLU A 1051 -17.20 10.48 -50.48
C GLU A 1051 -16.29 10.28 -49.25
N ARG A 1052 -15.97 9.04 -48.86
CA ARG A 1052 -15.12 8.77 -47.67
C ARG A 1052 -13.77 9.52 -47.74
N SER A 1053 -13.35 9.96 -48.94
CA SER A 1053 -12.46 11.11 -49.13
C SER A 1053 -13.20 12.45 -48.97
N ARG A 1054 -12.94 13.24 -47.92
CA ARG A 1054 -11.70 14.04 -47.89
C ARG A 1054 -11.20 14.45 -46.50
N ALA A 1055 -11.89 14.06 -45.43
CA ALA A 1055 -11.41 14.25 -44.07
C ALA A 1055 -11.80 13.04 -43.21
N LEU A 1056 -10.79 12.32 -42.67
CA LEU A 1056 -11.04 11.42 -41.56
C LEU A 1056 -11.71 12.21 -40.42
N ALA A 1057 -12.67 11.58 -39.73
CA ALA A 1057 -13.25 12.16 -38.53
C ALA A 1057 -12.15 12.57 -37.53
N LYS A 1058 -12.45 13.56 -36.67
CA LYS A 1058 -11.58 13.91 -35.53
C LYS A 1058 -11.21 12.61 -34.80
N PRO A 1059 -9.94 12.40 -34.43
CA PRO A 1059 -9.56 11.20 -33.71
C PRO A 1059 -10.45 10.94 -32.49
N PHE A 1060 -10.85 9.69 -32.28
CA PHE A 1060 -11.59 9.24 -31.10
C PHE A 1060 -10.73 9.37 -29.84
N ARG A 1061 -9.40 9.23 -29.98
CA ARG A 1061 -8.39 9.65 -29.00
C ARG A 1061 -7.26 10.45 -29.64
N ALA A 1062 -6.80 11.49 -28.94
CA ALA A 1062 -5.68 12.33 -29.40
C ALA A 1062 -4.39 11.52 -29.60
N ASN A 1063 -4.12 10.55 -28.71
CA ASN A 1063 -2.96 9.67 -28.73
C ASN A 1063 -3.08 8.46 -29.68
N ASN A 1064 -3.98 8.48 -30.68
CA ASN A 1064 -4.15 7.40 -31.64
C ASN A 1064 -2.84 7.02 -32.38
N LEU A 1065 -2.69 5.74 -32.70
CA LEU A 1065 -1.43 5.17 -33.19
C LEU A 1065 -1.35 5.08 -34.74
N GLU A 1066 -2.00 5.98 -35.49
CA GLU A 1066 -2.01 5.94 -36.98
C GLU A 1066 -0.61 5.99 -37.63
N ARG A 1067 0.41 6.46 -36.90
CA ARG A 1067 1.82 6.50 -37.33
C ARG A 1067 2.61 5.20 -37.08
N ALA A 1068 2.06 4.25 -36.32
CA ALA A 1068 2.71 2.97 -36.01
C ALA A 1068 3.04 2.17 -37.28
N ARG A 1069 4.29 1.71 -37.41
CA ARG A 1069 4.77 0.93 -38.57
C ARG A 1069 5.99 0.08 -38.25
N GLN A 1070 6.26 -0.90 -39.11
CA GLN A 1070 7.55 -1.58 -39.22
C GLN A 1070 8.52 -0.81 -40.14
N LEU A 1071 9.82 -0.91 -39.84
CA LEU A 1071 10.95 -0.43 -40.64
C LEU A 1071 11.93 -1.60 -40.85
N PRO A 1072 12.49 -1.78 -42.06
CA PRO A 1072 13.44 -2.85 -42.34
C PRO A 1072 14.81 -2.59 -41.70
N LEU A 1073 15.50 -3.66 -41.31
CA LEU A 1073 16.92 -3.60 -40.94
C LEU A 1073 17.79 -3.59 -42.20
N THR A 1074 18.84 -2.77 -42.22
CA THR A 1074 19.82 -2.72 -43.32
C THR A 1074 21.23 -3.09 -42.83
N PRO A 1075 22.14 -3.59 -43.70
CA PRO A 1075 23.51 -3.90 -43.30
C PRO A 1075 24.27 -2.74 -42.65
N ALA A 1076 23.96 -1.49 -43.03
CA ALA A 1076 24.59 -0.30 -42.48
C ALA A 1076 24.25 -0.05 -40.99
N MET A 1077 23.14 -0.62 -40.51
CA MET A 1077 22.73 -0.54 -39.10
C MET A 1077 23.50 -1.53 -38.21
N LEU A 1078 24.26 -2.48 -38.80
CA LEU A 1078 24.79 -3.64 -38.09
C LEU A 1078 26.30 -3.53 -37.89
N THR A 1079 26.74 -3.64 -36.64
CA THR A 1079 28.16 -3.68 -36.26
C THR A 1079 28.48 -5.00 -35.56
N GLY A 1080 29.64 -5.59 -35.87
CA GLY A 1080 30.01 -6.93 -35.42
C GLY A 1080 29.55 -8.02 -36.40
N LYS A 1081 29.57 -9.29 -35.98
CA LYS A 1081 29.17 -10.41 -36.84
C LYS A 1081 27.65 -10.57 -36.83
N TRP A 1082 27.02 -10.41 -37.99
CA TRP A 1082 25.60 -10.64 -38.20
C TRP A 1082 25.39 -11.51 -39.44
N GLU A 1083 24.38 -12.36 -39.41
CA GLU A 1083 23.97 -13.24 -40.51
C GLU A 1083 22.50 -12.97 -40.85
N ARG A 1084 22.19 -12.79 -42.14
CA ARG A 1084 20.80 -12.78 -42.61
C ARG A 1084 20.38 -14.23 -42.86
N ARG A 1085 19.48 -14.75 -42.04
CA ARG A 1085 19.00 -16.14 -42.07
C ARG A 1085 17.58 -16.26 -42.60
N ASP A 1086 17.26 -17.45 -43.10
CA ASP A 1086 15.90 -17.85 -43.41
C ASP A 1086 15.03 -17.84 -42.14
N PRO A 1087 13.80 -17.30 -42.15
CA PRO A 1087 12.92 -17.26 -40.99
C PRO A 1087 12.34 -18.61 -40.54
N GLY A 1088 12.41 -19.65 -41.37
CA GLY A 1088 11.80 -20.96 -41.11
C GLY A 1088 10.28 -20.86 -40.90
N GLU A 1089 9.81 -21.36 -39.75
CA GLU A 1089 8.39 -21.31 -39.36
C GLU A 1089 7.81 -19.88 -39.28
N PHE A 1090 8.66 -18.85 -39.13
CA PHE A 1090 8.24 -17.45 -39.06
C PHE A 1090 8.20 -16.73 -40.43
N ALA A 1091 8.37 -17.45 -41.55
CA ALA A 1091 8.38 -16.87 -42.90
C ALA A 1091 7.07 -16.15 -43.30
N LYS A 1092 6.01 -16.28 -42.50
CA LYS A 1092 4.77 -15.49 -42.62
C LYS A 1092 4.94 -14.02 -42.21
N HIS A 1093 5.84 -13.72 -41.27
CA HIS A 1093 5.96 -12.41 -40.61
C HIS A 1093 7.29 -11.69 -40.90
N PHE A 1094 8.28 -12.41 -41.42
CA PHE A 1094 9.62 -11.89 -41.67
C PHE A 1094 10.09 -12.26 -43.08
N ASP A 1095 10.69 -11.30 -43.79
CA ASP A 1095 11.40 -11.56 -45.06
C ASP A 1095 12.80 -12.17 -44.84
N ALA A 1096 13.32 -12.04 -43.61
CA ALA A 1096 14.54 -12.66 -43.09
C ALA A 1096 14.65 -12.40 -41.58
N LEU A 1097 15.44 -13.22 -40.89
CA LEU A 1097 15.89 -12.92 -39.52
C LEU A 1097 17.36 -12.51 -39.53
N TRP A 1098 17.66 -11.33 -38.98
CA TRP A 1098 19.03 -10.91 -38.68
C TRP A 1098 19.48 -11.55 -37.39
N PHE A 1099 20.40 -12.51 -37.51
CA PHE A 1099 20.93 -13.31 -36.41
C PHE A 1099 22.31 -12.80 -35.98
N THR A 1100 22.55 -12.77 -34.67
CA THR A 1100 23.91 -12.76 -34.13
C THR A 1100 23.96 -13.56 -32.83
N ASN A 1101 25.06 -14.26 -32.61
CA ASN A 1101 25.45 -14.88 -31.35
C ASN A 1101 26.83 -14.37 -30.85
N THR A 1102 27.25 -13.20 -31.34
CA THR A 1102 28.54 -12.59 -31.00
C THR A 1102 28.32 -11.46 -29.99
N PRO A 1103 28.72 -11.62 -28.71
CA PRO A 1103 28.66 -10.53 -27.74
C PRO A 1103 29.40 -9.28 -28.20
N GLY A 1104 28.86 -8.11 -27.88
CA GLY A 1104 29.33 -6.82 -28.38
C GLY A 1104 28.87 -6.47 -29.81
N ALA A 1105 28.17 -7.37 -30.51
CA ALA A 1105 27.49 -7.03 -31.76
C ALA A 1105 26.34 -6.06 -31.50
N LYS A 1106 26.17 -5.08 -32.40
CA LYS A 1106 25.23 -3.95 -32.23
C LYS A 1106 24.31 -3.77 -33.43
N LEU A 1107 23.07 -3.40 -33.15
CA LEU A 1107 22.12 -2.79 -34.08
C LEU A 1107 22.02 -1.30 -33.72
N THR A 1108 22.26 -0.41 -34.68
CA THR A 1108 22.16 1.04 -34.53
C THR A 1108 21.25 1.61 -35.61
N PHE A 1109 20.20 2.34 -35.21
CA PHE A 1109 19.24 2.92 -36.16
C PHE A 1109 18.74 4.29 -35.71
N ARG A 1110 18.29 5.08 -36.68
CA ARG A 1110 17.58 6.35 -36.47
C ARG A 1110 16.10 6.20 -36.78
N PHE A 1111 15.27 6.94 -36.04
CA PHE A 1111 13.86 7.12 -36.37
C PHE A 1111 13.39 8.47 -35.84
N LYS A 1112 12.30 9.00 -36.40
CA LYS A 1112 11.63 10.19 -35.90
C LYS A 1112 10.25 9.83 -35.36
N GLY A 1113 10.04 9.98 -34.06
CA GLY A 1113 8.79 9.57 -33.41
C GLY A 1113 8.93 9.27 -31.92
N THR A 1114 7.84 8.83 -31.31
CA THR A 1114 7.66 8.84 -29.84
C THR A 1114 7.92 7.49 -29.15
N ALA A 1115 8.11 6.40 -29.90
CA ALA A 1115 8.44 5.08 -29.36
C ALA A 1115 9.12 4.16 -30.37
N ALA A 1116 9.91 3.22 -29.85
CA ALA A 1116 10.54 2.13 -30.62
C ALA A 1116 10.50 0.78 -29.88
N SER A 1117 10.37 -0.31 -30.64
CA SER A 1117 10.57 -1.69 -30.21
C SER A 1117 11.16 -2.51 -31.37
N LEU A 1118 11.63 -3.72 -31.11
CA LEU A 1118 11.97 -4.69 -32.16
C LEU A 1118 10.83 -5.72 -32.29
N PHE A 1119 10.69 -6.31 -33.47
CA PHE A 1119 9.91 -7.53 -33.70
C PHE A 1119 10.91 -8.64 -34.02
N ASP A 1120 10.99 -9.60 -33.12
CA ASP A 1120 12.03 -10.61 -33.03
C ASP A 1120 11.49 -12.00 -32.70
N ALA A 1121 12.38 -12.99 -32.78
CA ALA A 1121 12.14 -14.36 -32.33
C ALA A 1121 13.01 -14.66 -31.09
N MET A 1122 12.37 -15.10 -30.01
CA MET A 1122 13.05 -15.49 -28.76
C MET A 1122 12.93 -17.00 -28.50
N GLY A 1123 13.85 -17.56 -27.73
CA GLY A 1123 13.88 -18.99 -27.42
C GLY A 1123 15.03 -19.38 -26.48
N PRO A 1124 15.44 -20.67 -26.47
CA PRO A 1124 16.42 -21.25 -25.55
C PRO A 1124 17.72 -20.48 -25.35
N ASP A 1125 18.24 -19.88 -26.41
CA ASP A 1125 19.53 -19.20 -26.48
C ASP A 1125 19.40 -17.66 -26.47
N THR A 1126 18.20 -17.09 -26.27
CA THR A 1126 18.01 -15.63 -26.26
C THR A 1126 18.94 -14.94 -25.25
N GLY A 1127 19.68 -13.93 -25.73
CA GLY A 1127 20.62 -13.14 -24.95
C GLY A 1127 19.98 -11.93 -24.28
N ARG A 1128 20.75 -11.29 -23.39
CA ARG A 1128 20.43 -9.97 -22.84
C ARG A 1128 20.98 -8.88 -23.76
N VAL A 1129 20.36 -7.71 -23.76
CA VAL A 1129 20.86 -6.55 -24.51
C VAL A 1129 21.01 -5.32 -23.65
N LYS A 1130 22.04 -4.52 -23.93
CA LYS A 1130 22.16 -3.14 -23.43
C LYS A 1130 21.53 -2.17 -24.42
N LEU A 1131 20.81 -1.18 -23.91
CA LEU A 1131 20.16 -0.15 -24.69
C LEU A 1131 20.77 1.24 -24.46
N THR A 1132 21.00 1.96 -25.54
CA THR A 1132 21.34 3.39 -25.53
C THR A 1132 20.37 4.14 -26.44
N VAL A 1133 19.82 5.27 -25.97
CA VAL A 1133 18.99 6.17 -26.77
C VAL A 1133 19.50 7.60 -26.58
N ASP A 1134 19.83 8.28 -27.68
CA ASP A 1134 20.41 9.64 -27.70
C ASP A 1134 21.67 9.79 -26.84
N GLY A 1135 22.52 8.75 -26.84
CA GLY A 1135 23.72 8.67 -26.01
C GLY A 1135 23.47 8.38 -24.52
N GLN A 1136 22.21 8.31 -24.08
CA GLN A 1136 21.87 7.94 -22.71
C GLN A 1136 21.67 6.43 -22.55
N ASP A 1137 22.30 5.84 -21.55
CA ASP A 1137 22.08 4.46 -21.14
C ASP A 1137 20.62 4.28 -20.65
N LYS A 1138 19.89 3.32 -21.24
CA LYS A 1138 18.51 2.97 -20.87
C LYS A 1138 18.45 1.61 -20.15
N GLY A 1139 19.60 1.09 -19.71
CA GLY A 1139 19.75 -0.16 -18.98
C GLY A 1139 19.71 -1.40 -19.87
N ILE A 1140 19.57 -2.55 -19.21
CA ILE A 1140 19.53 -3.87 -19.84
C ILE A 1140 18.07 -4.27 -20.12
N ARG A 1141 17.84 -5.04 -21.18
CA ARG A 1141 16.60 -5.78 -21.44
C ARG A 1141 16.89 -7.26 -21.65
N GLN A 1142 15.92 -8.09 -21.34
CA GLN A 1142 15.94 -9.53 -21.58
C GLN A 1142 14.53 -10.01 -21.90
N GLN A 1143 14.42 -11.09 -22.66
CA GLN A 1143 13.14 -11.72 -22.98
C GLN A 1143 13.23 -13.22 -22.77
N VAL A 1144 12.78 -13.63 -21.59
CA VAL A 1144 12.65 -15.04 -21.23
C VAL A 1144 11.32 -15.22 -20.52
N ASP A 1145 10.58 -16.22 -20.96
CA ASP A 1145 9.35 -16.67 -20.35
C ASP A 1145 9.35 -18.21 -20.23
N PRO A 1146 8.35 -18.84 -19.61
CA PRO A 1146 8.32 -20.30 -19.42
C PRO A 1146 8.33 -21.12 -20.72
N TRP A 1147 8.04 -20.52 -21.88
CA TRP A 1147 8.01 -21.19 -23.18
C TRP A 1147 9.24 -20.92 -24.04
N CYS A 1148 10.24 -20.19 -23.55
CA CYS A 1148 11.55 -20.06 -24.20
C CYS A 1148 12.38 -21.37 -24.19
N TYR A 1149 11.72 -22.54 -24.27
CA TYR A 1149 12.34 -23.82 -24.62
C TYR A 1149 12.14 -24.20 -26.10
N TYR A 1150 11.36 -23.41 -26.85
CA TYR A 1150 11.30 -23.42 -28.31
C TYR A 1150 11.36 -21.97 -28.83
N GLN A 1151 11.50 -21.78 -30.15
CA GLN A 1151 11.53 -20.43 -30.74
C GLN A 1151 10.09 -19.88 -30.85
N ARG A 1152 9.89 -18.59 -30.55
CA ARG A 1152 8.58 -17.94 -30.62
C ARG A 1152 8.68 -16.46 -30.96
N LEU A 1153 7.64 -15.93 -31.62
CA LEU A 1153 7.49 -14.50 -31.90
C LEU A 1153 7.43 -13.68 -30.60
N SER A 1154 8.11 -12.53 -30.62
CA SER A 1154 8.30 -11.62 -29.48
C SER A 1154 8.26 -10.16 -29.92
N ALA A 1155 8.38 -9.24 -28.96
CA ALA A 1155 8.67 -7.84 -29.23
C ALA A 1155 9.53 -7.20 -28.14
N LEU A 1156 10.82 -6.97 -28.39
CA LEU A 1156 11.70 -6.28 -27.45
C LEU A 1156 11.35 -4.78 -27.32
N PRO A 1157 10.91 -4.29 -26.15
CA PRO A 1157 10.70 -2.86 -25.94
C PRO A 1157 12.04 -2.11 -25.85
N ILE A 1158 12.20 -1.05 -26.65
CA ILE A 1158 13.36 -0.16 -26.56
C ILE A 1158 13.04 1.03 -25.66
N ALA A 1159 12.08 1.86 -26.10
CA ALA A 1159 11.65 3.07 -25.40
C ALA A 1159 10.25 3.52 -25.85
N SER A 1160 9.53 4.20 -24.97
CA SER A 1160 8.24 4.87 -25.20
C SER A 1160 8.24 6.23 -24.52
N GLY A 1161 7.26 7.09 -24.84
CA GLY A 1161 7.12 8.41 -24.22
C GLY A 1161 8.23 9.39 -24.61
N LEU A 1162 8.85 9.21 -25.78
CA LEU A 1162 9.86 10.11 -26.31
C LEU A 1162 9.22 11.34 -26.98
N ASP A 1163 9.96 12.44 -27.07
CA ASP A 1163 9.58 13.61 -27.88
C ASP A 1163 9.36 13.21 -29.35
N ASP A 1164 8.49 13.89 -30.10
CA ASP A 1164 8.31 13.63 -31.54
C ASP A 1164 9.43 14.28 -32.39
N LYS A 1165 10.66 13.79 -32.18
CA LYS A 1165 11.89 14.24 -32.85
C LYS A 1165 12.69 13.04 -33.34
N GLU A 1166 13.84 13.32 -33.96
CA GLU A 1166 14.78 12.27 -34.35
C GLU A 1166 15.54 11.71 -33.14
N HIS A 1167 15.62 10.39 -33.07
CA HIS A 1167 16.31 9.62 -32.03
C HIS A 1167 17.36 8.70 -32.64
N LEU A 1168 18.48 8.53 -31.94
CA LEU A 1168 19.51 7.54 -32.26
C LEU A 1168 19.47 6.40 -31.23
N VAL A 1169 19.19 5.18 -31.70
CA VAL A 1169 19.11 3.97 -30.86
C VAL A 1169 20.32 3.07 -31.12
N THR A 1170 20.91 2.52 -30.06
CA THR A 1170 21.83 1.38 -30.14
C THR A 1170 21.37 0.25 -29.22
N VAL A 1171 21.36 -0.97 -29.77
CA VAL A 1171 21.06 -2.24 -29.09
C VAL A 1171 22.30 -3.11 -29.18
N GLU A 1172 22.85 -3.55 -28.05
CA GLU A 1172 24.10 -4.32 -27.97
C GLU A 1172 23.89 -5.66 -27.27
N LEU A 1173 24.26 -6.78 -27.92
CA LEU A 1173 24.19 -8.13 -27.33
C LEU A 1173 25.24 -8.29 -26.23
N LEU A 1174 24.80 -8.65 -25.02
CA LEU A 1174 25.66 -8.91 -23.87
C LEU A 1174 26.13 -10.38 -23.81
N PRO A 1175 27.32 -10.66 -23.24
CA PRO A 1175 27.89 -12.02 -23.20
C PRO A 1175 27.20 -12.94 -22.21
N ASP A 1176 26.53 -12.38 -21.21
CA ASP A 1176 25.99 -13.10 -20.08
C ASP A 1176 24.49 -13.43 -20.29
N PRO A 1177 24.09 -14.72 -20.25
CA PRO A 1177 22.72 -15.13 -20.54
C PRO A 1177 21.73 -14.64 -19.46
N PRO A 1178 20.43 -14.53 -19.79
CA PRO A 1178 19.37 -14.36 -18.79
C PRO A 1178 19.22 -15.63 -17.93
N ASP A 1179 18.45 -15.54 -16.83
CA ASP A 1179 18.04 -16.76 -16.12
C ASP A 1179 17.15 -17.62 -17.03
N ARG A 1180 17.47 -18.91 -17.10
CA ARG A 1180 16.79 -19.93 -17.92
C ARG A 1180 16.20 -21.05 -17.05
N SER A 1181 16.22 -20.92 -15.72
CA SER A 1181 15.70 -21.91 -14.78
C SER A 1181 14.26 -22.36 -15.10
N VAL A 1182 13.37 -21.39 -15.35
CA VAL A 1182 11.94 -21.62 -15.65
C VAL A 1182 11.72 -22.30 -17.02
N PRO A 1183 12.20 -21.79 -18.17
CA PRO A 1183 12.03 -22.50 -19.44
C PRO A 1183 12.72 -23.86 -19.46
N ILE A 1184 13.84 -24.06 -18.74
CA ILE A 1184 14.47 -25.38 -18.58
C ILE A 1184 13.55 -26.34 -17.81
N ALA A 1185 12.82 -25.87 -16.80
CA ALA A 1185 11.87 -26.69 -16.05
C ALA A 1185 10.67 -27.10 -16.92
N GLU A 1186 10.08 -26.16 -17.66
CA GLU A 1186 8.98 -26.46 -18.59
C GLU A 1186 9.43 -27.32 -19.77
N ALA A 1187 10.65 -27.14 -20.30
CA ALA A 1187 11.24 -28.04 -21.30
C ALA A 1187 11.29 -29.49 -20.82
N LYS A 1188 11.69 -29.71 -19.56
CA LYS A 1188 11.75 -31.05 -18.95
C LYS A 1188 10.36 -31.65 -18.78
N LYS A 1189 9.40 -30.85 -18.30
CA LYS A 1189 7.99 -31.22 -18.14
C LYS A 1189 7.32 -31.54 -19.48
N ALA A 1190 7.71 -30.87 -20.56
CA ALA A 1190 7.26 -31.14 -21.93
C ALA A 1190 8.01 -32.31 -22.62
N ASN A 1191 8.98 -32.95 -21.97
CA ASN A 1191 9.90 -33.93 -22.57
C ASN A 1191 10.68 -33.40 -23.81
N GLN A 1192 10.99 -32.10 -23.82
CA GLN A 1192 11.71 -31.40 -24.90
C GLN A 1192 13.06 -30.80 -24.45
N TYR A 1193 13.55 -31.13 -23.26
CA TYR A 1193 14.81 -30.58 -22.75
C TYR A 1193 16.06 -31.20 -23.38
N ASN A 1194 16.85 -30.36 -24.04
CA ASN A 1194 18.22 -30.64 -24.45
C ASN A 1194 19.12 -29.50 -23.97
N ALA A 1195 20.18 -29.82 -23.23
CA ALA A 1195 21.03 -28.81 -22.59
C ALA A 1195 21.72 -27.87 -23.58
N LYS A 1196 22.06 -28.36 -24.78
CA LYS A 1196 22.78 -27.60 -25.81
C LYS A 1196 21.98 -26.42 -26.36
N ASP A 1197 20.65 -26.53 -26.36
CA ASP A 1197 19.79 -25.49 -26.91
C ASP A 1197 19.84 -24.23 -26.02
N PHE A 1198 20.15 -24.40 -24.73
CA PHE A 1198 20.32 -23.32 -23.76
C PHE A 1198 21.77 -22.84 -23.59
N GLU A 1199 22.70 -23.23 -24.48
CA GLU A 1199 24.09 -22.75 -24.47
C GLU A 1199 24.25 -21.42 -25.23
N GLY A 1200 25.06 -20.50 -24.68
CA GLY A 1200 25.38 -19.22 -25.34
C GLY A 1200 24.27 -18.18 -25.31
N VAL A 1201 24.41 -17.14 -26.14
CA VAL A 1201 23.52 -15.98 -26.25
C VAL A 1201 23.32 -15.58 -27.70
N ALA A 1202 22.08 -15.26 -28.08
CA ALA A 1202 21.73 -14.87 -29.45
C ALA A 1202 20.59 -13.83 -29.53
N LEU A 1203 20.53 -13.13 -30.67
CA LEU A 1203 19.42 -12.28 -31.10
C LEU A 1203 18.95 -12.68 -32.51
N ARG A 1204 17.64 -12.54 -32.78
CA ARG A 1204 17.00 -12.83 -34.07
C ARG A 1204 15.98 -11.74 -34.40
N ILE A 1205 16.39 -10.71 -35.14
CA ILE A 1205 15.57 -9.51 -35.34
C ILE A 1205 15.02 -9.50 -36.77
N GLY A 1206 13.70 -9.35 -36.92
CA GLY A 1206 13.04 -9.24 -38.23
C GLY A 1206 12.76 -7.79 -38.62
N TRP A 1207 12.11 -7.02 -37.74
CA TRP A 1207 11.73 -5.63 -38.01
C TRP A 1207 12.06 -4.71 -36.83
N ILE A 1208 12.37 -3.45 -37.13
CA ILE A 1208 12.24 -2.36 -36.16
C ILE A 1208 10.77 -1.89 -36.19
N ARG A 1209 10.15 -1.61 -35.05
CA ARG A 1209 8.79 -1.07 -34.95
C ARG A 1209 8.83 0.31 -34.30
N VAL A 1210 8.19 1.30 -34.91
CA VAL A 1210 8.16 2.69 -34.40
C VAL A 1210 6.76 3.28 -34.43
N ILE A 1211 6.48 4.19 -33.50
CA ILE A 1211 5.39 5.16 -33.63
C ILE A 1211 6.00 6.41 -34.26
N GLY A 1212 6.03 6.48 -35.59
CA GLY A 1212 6.81 7.50 -36.27
C GLY A 1212 7.14 7.20 -37.73
N GLU A 1213 8.33 7.61 -38.15
CA GLU A 1213 8.91 7.42 -39.47
C GLU A 1213 10.41 7.12 -39.38
N ALA A 1214 11.01 6.60 -40.47
CA ALA A 1214 12.46 6.50 -40.55
C ALA A 1214 13.07 7.91 -40.64
N ALA A 1215 14.26 8.08 -40.08
CA ALA A 1215 15.11 9.25 -40.29
C ALA A 1215 16.38 8.82 -41.03
N GLU A 1216 16.99 9.73 -41.80
CA GLU A 1216 18.16 9.48 -42.66
C GLU A 1216 19.47 9.32 -41.86
#